data_AF-A0AAC8TDT5-F1
#
_entry.id   AF-A0AAC8TDT5-F1
#
_cell.length_a   1.000
_cell.length_b   1.000
_cell.length_c   1.000
_cell.angle_alpha   90.00
_cell.angle_beta   90.00
_cell.angle_gamma   90.00
#
_symmetry.space_group_name_H-M   'P 1'
#
loop_
_entity.id
_entity.type
_entity.pdbx_description
1 polymer ?
#
loop_
_entity_poly.entity_id
_entity_poly.type
_entity_poly.pdbx_seq_one_letter_code
_entity_poly.pdbx_strand_id
1 'polypeptide(L)'
;MSQAPNPFLGPQPYRAEDRARFFGREAVTRKVARQILAWPCLTLFGPSGAGKSSLMQAGVVPLLEEKHGFRTVRVDGWLASEHPLQWMIRALFTELELGAVPEGMAEHEALDEAIRLAERRSERPVLLYLDQLEQLFLPGWEPGEVGDLLEGLARLTRMPFRGLQLVLMLREDYLGRFRDRARGWRELLEQGYRLGPLSVREMVEVACRLAAWGSPAQQWPEQEVRGLMLQVRMAGQEALDEAEVQAAFGQIVCRALWEERAEGRHVAGPVEAEPILHRYLEATLEALGPLRADALRLLEERLVASDGSRALLTEQQARAELPPEDAEKVLNTLERTAVLRAEEHGGSRYFELGHDWLARKVFELREERVRQEEAERRLEQERARRRKLLIGGALALVLVLVLGGLLLWALSQKATAVEQAERARDQALMAGARKLLERGQPAMAIHLLLEIHQPERVRGWGTLAHDVLTQSFPEVTFRVPYGVNAASISPDGQHVLMKSGYQALVWRVDGRGKPVVLWHEKIHSAAFSPDGQYVVTAGEDGMARVHRVDGKGEPVVLKGHAGPVVSAAFSPDGQRVVTASKDGTARVWRADGTGEPGELKGHTGPVVSATFGPDSPDGQRVVTAGEDGTARVWRADGTGEPVVLRHEGRVDSATFSPDGQHVVTLNSGAARVWRADGRGTPVVLKGQRGAVVSAAFSPDGQLVVTAGEDRTARVWRADGKDKPAELKGHAQQLTSAAFSPDGQSVVTASLDGTVRVWRTGMGEAVVLKHKEQVYSAVFTPDGQRVVTASDDKAARVWWVEGTGEPVVLSGVGQVDSAAFSPDGQRVFTRGHQVWTWRADGKGPLVELKQRAGSLLVFAAFSPDGQHVAMVYLDGVVQVWRTDGTGEPVELKHEGRVGSAAFSPDGQRVVTVGEDRTARVWRVDGTGEPVVLRGHATKVTSAAFSPDGQRVVTTSGDETARVWQADGKGEPVVLKQEERVDSAAFSPDGQHVLTRSFFMVRVWRADGKGKPVELKEGFGWEYSDKMVVSAAFSPDGQHVVTAYDNGTARVWRADGRGHSVVLEGHAETLTSVAFSPDSQSVVTASWDGTARVRRADGSGEPVELQGHNGWVVSAAFSPDGRRVVTAGADETVRIWSVSIPDLQQHLRAASKDCLPPELRQIHLDENERQALKGYAKCERSYDRPPPPPPPLP
;
A
#
# COMPACT_ATOMS: atom_id res chain seq x y z
N MET A 1 35.65 -0.29 -45.92
CA MET A 1 35.16 -0.75 -44.60
C MET A 1 36.29 -0.51 -43.61
N SER A 2 36.21 0.55 -42.82
CA SER A 2 37.16 0.84 -41.75
C SER A 2 36.97 -0.15 -40.59
N GLN A 3 38.04 -0.47 -39.88
CA GLN A 3 37.97 -1.26 -38.64
C GLN A 3 37.12 -0.48 -37.62
N ALA A 4 36.16 -1.14 -36.97
CA ALA A 4 35.36 -0.50 -35.93
C ALA A 4 36.24 -0.27 -34.69
N PRO A 5 36.47 0.98 -34.23
CA PRO A 5 37.26 1.25 -33.04
C PRO A 5 36.52 0.80 -31.77
N ASN A 6 37.21 0.84 -30.62
CA ASN A 6 36.72 0.43 -29.30
C ASN A 6 35.22 0.78 -29.11
N PRO A 7 34.36 -0.20 -28.77
CA PRO A 7 32.92 0.02 -28.61
C PRO A 7 32.58 1.01 -27.48
N PHE A 8 33.45 1.18 -26.49
CA PHE A 8 33.25 2.05 -25.33
C PHE A 8 33.86 3.45 -25.54
N LEU A 9 33.01 4.47 -25.61
CA LEU A 9 33.43 5.85 -25.83
C LEU A 9 34.12 6.50 -24.60
N GLY A 10 33.92 5.94 -23.40
CA GLY A 10 34.41 6.52 -22.15
C GLY A 10 33.39 7.50 -21.54
N PRO A 11 33.83 8.60 -20.90
CA PRO A 11 32.92 9.53 -20.21
C PRO A 11 32.13 10.47 -21.16
N GLN A 12 32.39 10.44 -22.47
CA GLN A 12 31.72 11.31 -23.44
C GLN A 12 30.23 10.96 -23.64
N PRO A 13 29.35 11.94 -23.89
CA PRO A 13 27.95 11.67 -24.18
C PRO A 13 27.78 11.09 -25.60
N TYR A 14 27.04 9.97 -25.69
CA TYR A 14 26.66 9.37 -26.98
C TYR A 14 25.84 10.35 -27.82
N ARG A 15 26.23 10.54 -29.09
CA ARG A 15 25.56 11.39 -30.08
C ARG A 15 24.64 10.57 -30.99
N ALA A 16 23.94 11.24 -31.92
CA ALA A 16 23.09 10.58 -32.92
C ALA A 16 23.89 9.56 -33.79
N GLU A 17 25.15 9.86 -34.10
CA GLU A 17 26.08 8.97 -34.80
C GLU A 17 26.38 7.68 -34.01
N ASP A 18 26.46 7.78 -32.68
CA ASP A 18 26.76 6.67 -31.78
C ASP A 18 25.55 5.78 -31.46
N ARG A 19 24.39 6.05 -32.05
CA ARG A 19 23.14 5.32 -31.82
C ARG A 19 23.25 3.81 -32.05
N ALA A 20 24.15 3.36 -32.93
CA ALA A 20 24.46 1.94 -33.12
C ALA A 20 25.15 1.27 -31.92
N ARG A 21 25.63 2.06 -30.95
CA ARG A 21 26.30 1.65 -29.70
C ARG A 21 25.46 1.98 -28.45
N PHE A 22 24.36 2.73 -28.59
CA PHE A 22 23.56 3.19 -27.45
C PHE A 22 22.47 2.16 -27.08
N PHE A 23 22.77 1.32 -26.08
CA PHE A 23 21.90 0.24 -25.61
C PHE A 23 21.48 0.42 -24.13
N GLY A 24 20.48 -0.35 -23.68
CA GLY A 24 20.03 -0.40 -22.28
C GLY A 24 19.07 0.72 -21.86
N ARG A 25 18.64 1.57 -22.79
CA ARG A 25 17.72 2.70 -22.52
C ARG A 25 16.50 2.72 -23.45
N GLU A 26 16.33 1.74 -24.34
CA GLU A 26 15.30 1.67 -25.38
C GLU A 26 13.86 1.74 -24.83
N ALA A 27 13.63 1.32 -23.58
CA ALA A 27 12.34 1.48 -22.89
C ALA A 27 12.12 2.92 -22.38
N VAL A 28 13.17 3.55 -21.84
CA VAL A 28 13.16 4.91 -21.31
C VAL A 28 13.03 5.93 -22.44
N THR A 29 13.79 5.77 -23.54
CA THR A 29 13.67 6.59 -24.76
C THR A 29 12.22 6.62 -25.27
N ARG A 30 11.57 5.45 -25.36
CA ARG A 30 10.16 5.33 -25.75
C ARG A 30 9.17 5.84 -24.70
N LYS A 31 9.58 6.12 -23.47
CA LYS A 31 8.74 6.72 -22.42
C LYS A 31 8.84 8.24 -22.46
N VAL A 32 10.06 8.79 -22.50
CA VAL A 32 10.33 10.23 -22.59
C VAL A 32 9.79 10.80 -23.91
N ALA A 33 10.03 10.17 -25.06
CA ALA A 33 9.46 10.61 -26.33
C ALA A 33 7.92 10.68 -26.31
N ARG A 34 7.25 9.73 -25.64
CA ARG A 34 5.77 9.77 -25.47
C ARG A 34 5.29 10.88 -24.54
N GLN A 35 6.10 11.35 -23.60
CA GLN A 35 5.75 12.49 -22.76
C GLN A 35 5.95 13.82 -23.50
N ILE A 36 7.03 13.95 -24.29
CA ILE A 36 7.26 15.11 -25.17
C ILE A 36 6.14 15.23 -26.23
N LEU A 37 5.60 14.11 -26.71
CA LEU A 37 4.44 14.12 -27.61
C LEU A 37 3.10 14.42 -26.92
N ALA A 38 3.04 14.43 -25.58
CA ALA A 38 1.82 14.59 -24.81
C ALA A 38 1.70 15.93 -24.07
N TRP A 39 2.82 16.62 -23.81
CA TRP A 39 2.88 17.81 -22.96
C TRP A 39 3.76 18.91 -23.58
N PRO A 40 3.30 20.18 -23.65
CA PRO A 40 4.00 21.28 -24.32
C PRO A 40 5.36 21.63 -23.70
N CYS A 41 5.59 21.24 -22.45
CA CYS A 41 6.87 21.33 -21.76
C CYS A 41 7.13 20.05 -20.96
N LEU A 42 8.37 19.58 -20.94
CA LEU A 42 8.83 18.46 -20.10
C LEU A 42 10.17 18.81 -19.43
N THR A 43 10.17 18.86 -18.10
CA THR A 43 11.39 19.06 -17.31
C THR A 43 12.04 17.72 -16.97
N LEU A 44 13.15 17.39 -17.64
CA LEU A 44 13.88 16.13 -17.54
C LEU A 44 15.11 16.31 -16.63
N PHE A 45 15.04 15.76 -15.42
CA PHE A 45 16.06 15.94 -14.37
C PHE A 45 16.63 14.61 -13.87
N GLY A 46 17.72 14.67 -13.09
CA GLY A 46 18.37 13.50 -12.50
C GLY A 46 19.80 13.77 -12.08
N PRO A 47 20.51 12.80 -11.48
CA PRO A 47 21.86 13.00 -10.96
C PRO A 47 22.89 13.24 -12.08
N SER A 48 24.09 13.70 -11.70
CA SER A 48 25.24 13.74 -12.61
C SER A 48 25.58 12.32 -13.08
N GLY A 49 26.13 12.17 -14.30
CA GLY A 49 26.50 10.86 -14.86
C GLY A 49 25.35 9.91 -15.26
N ALA A 50 24.06 10.23 -15.00
CA ALA A 50 22.92 9.33 -15.28
C ALA A 50 22.64 9.03 -16.78
N GLY A 51 23.47 9.53 -17.70
CA GLY A 51 23.26 9.43 -19.15
C GLY A 51 22.21 10.39 -19.72
N LYS A 52 21.92 11.50 -19.00
CA LYS A 52 20.92 12.52 -19.36
C LYS A 52 21.02 12.98 -20.82
N SER A 53 22.10 13.66 -21.19
CA SER A 53 22.28 14.21 -22.55
C SER A 53 22.36 13.10 -23.60
N SER A 54 22.98 11.96 -23.28
CA SER A 54 23.05 10.79 -24.18
C SER A 54 21.67 10.20 -24.51
N LEU A 55 20.77 10.13 -23.53
CA LEU A 55 19.39 9.68 -23.74
C LEU A 55 18.66 10.56 -24.76
N MET A 56 18.86 11.89 -24.69
CA MET A 56 18.30 12.80 -25.69
C MET A 56 19.01 12.66 -27.04
N GLN A 57 20.33 12.87 -27.09
CA GLN A 57 21.09 13.03 -28.33
C GLN A 57 21.23 11.75 -29.15
N ALA A 58 21.41 10.57 -28.53
CA ALA A 58 21.48 9.29 -29.24
C ALA A 58 20.11 8.57 -29.33
N GLY A 59 19.17 8.90 -28.44
CA GLY A 59 17.92 8.16 -28.26
C GLY A 59 16.67 8.92 -28.71
N VAL A 60 16.30 9.96 -27.96
CA VAL A 60 14.98 10.61 -28.07
C VAL A 60 14.90 11.56 -29.27
N VAL A 61 15.92 12.40 -29.49
CA VAL A 61 15.95 13.37 -30.60
C VAL A 61 15.90 12.65 -31.95
N PRO A 62 16.78 11.68 -32.28
CA PRO A 62 16.67 10.92 -33.53
C PRO A 62 15.34 10.18 -33.68
N LEU A 63 14.74 9.70 -32.57
CA LEU A 63 13.43 9.04 -32.61
C LEU A 63 12.28 10.00 -32.97
N LEU A 64 12.33 11.25 -32.49
CA LEU A 64 11.34 12.28 -32.79
C LEU A 64 11.53 12.84 -34.21
N GLU A 65 12.77 13.04 -34.65
CA GLU A 65 13.09 13.48 -36.01
C GLU A 65 12.68 12.44 -37.06
N GLU A 66 13.10 11.17 -36.90
CA GLU A 66 12.81 10.10 -37.85
C GLU A 66 11.32 9.73 -37.93
N LYS A 67 10.62 9.64 -36.79
CA LYS A 67 9.24 9.11 -36.75
C LYS A 67 8.15 10.14 -36.66
N HIS A 68 8.48 11.34 -36.17
CA HIS A 68 7.52 12.41 -35.93
C HIS A 68 7.89 13.72 -36.67
N GLY A 69 8.98 13.70 -37.45
CA GLY A 69 9.34 14.78 -38.38
C GLY A 69 9.76 16.09 -37.71
N PHE A 70 10.20 16.05 -36.46
CA PHE A 70 10.62 17.24 -35.73
C PHE A 70 11.83 17.94 -36.38
N ARG A 71 11.91 19.26 -36.16
CA ARG A 71 13.13 20.06 -36.26
C ARG A 71 13.60 20.37 -34.84
N THR A 72 14.80 19.96 -34.46
CA THR A 72 15.32 20.17 -33.11
C THR A 72 16.21 21.41 -33.06
N VAL A 73 15.98 22.27 -32.06
CA VAL A 73 16.89 23.37 -31.70
C VAL A 73 17.49 23.02 -30.36
N ARG A 74 18.81 22.84 -30.33
CA ARG A 74 19.57 22.64 -29.09
C ARG A 74 20.04 23.99 -28.56
N VAL A 75 19.91 24.19 -27.26
CA VAL A 75 20.47 25.34 -26.55
C VAL A 75 21.27 24.82 -25.37
N ASP A 76 22.59 24.97 -25.43
CA ASP A 76 23.54 24.58 -24.39
C ASP A 76 24.76 25.52 -24.40
N GLY A 77 25.68 25.33 -23.44
CA GLY A 77 26.88 26.19 -23.29
C GLY A 77 26.54 27.63 -22.90
N TRP A 78 25.88 27.83 -21.74
CA TRP A 78 25.36 29.14 -21.34
C TRP A 78 26.51 30.12 -21.01
N LEU A 79 26.83 31.03 -21.94
CA LEU A 79 27.90 32.01 -21.82
C LEU A 79 27.52 33.18 -20.88
N ALA A 80 28.17 33.29 -19.73
CA ALA A 80 27.96 34.37 -18.74
C ALA A 80 28.30 35.80 -19.21
N SER A 81 28.59 35.99 -20.50
CA SER A 81 28.78 37.29 -21.16
C SER A 81 27.64 37.66 -22.12
N GLU A 82 26.65 36.79 -22.32
CA GLU A 82 25.48 37.04 -23.19
C GLU A 82 24.16 36.78 -22.45
N HIS A 83 23.16 37.61 -22.73
CA HIS A 83 21.85 37.50 -22.08
C HIS A 83 21.17 36.16 -22.44
N PRO A 84 20.68 35.33 -21.47
CA PRO A 84 20.23 33.97 -21.76
C PRO A 84 19.05 33.90 -22.74
N LEU A 85 18.18 34.90 -22.72
CA LEU A 85 17.06 35.01 -23.65
C LEU A 85 17.54 35.35 -25.07
N GLN A 86 18.47 36.30 -25.24
CA GLN A 86 19.11 36.57 -26.54
C GLN A 86 19.86 35.35 -27.07
N TRP A 87 20.55 34.61 -26.20
CA TRP A 87 21.26 33.38 -26.57
C TRP A 87 20.32 32.35 -27.22
N MET A 88 19.20 32.07 -26.57
CA MET A 88 18.16 31.18 -27.09
C MET A 88 17.53 31.69 -28.41
N ILE A 89 17.34 33.01 -28.56
CA ILE A 89 16.81 33.60 -29.80
C ILE A 89 17.81 33.43 -30.96
N ARG A 90 19.10 33.65 -30.74
CA ARG A 90 20.15 33.43 -31.76
C ARG A 90 20.21 31.97 -32.20
N ALA A 91 20.12 31.02 -31.26
CA ALA A 91 20.03 29.59 -31.56
C ALA A 91 18.78 29.25 -32.39
N LEU A 92 17.60 29.75 -32.01
CA LEU A 92 16.35 29.58 -32.77
C LEU A 92 16.43 30.11 -34.21
N PHE A 93 17.03 31.29 -34.43
CA PHE A 93 17.19 31.86 -35.77
C PHE A 93 18.21 31.10 -36.63
N THR A 94 19.25 30.53 -36.00
CA THR A 94 20.32 29.80 -36.69
C THR A 94 19.89 28.37 -37.04
N GLU A 95 19.49 27.57 -36.05
CA GLU A 95 19.17 26.14 -36.21
C GLU A 95 17.89 25.88 -37.03
N LEU A 96 16.99 26.87 -37.14
CA LEU A 96 15.80 26.80 -38.00
C LEU A 96 15.97 27.58 -39.33
N GLU A 97 17.20 28.00 -39.65
CA GLU A 97 17.56 28.75 -40.87
C GLU A 97 16.70 30.00 -41.14
N LEU A 98 16.24 30.69 -40.08
CA LEU A 98 15.27 31.78 -40.20
C LEU A 98 15.88 33.06 -40.81
N GLY A 99 17.20 33.24 -40.71
CA GLY A 99 17.94 34.41 -41.18
C GLY A 99 18.51 35.22 -40.02
N ALA A 100 18.76 36.51 -40.24
CA ALA A 100 19.20 37.41 -39.17
C ALA A 100 18.04 37.76 -38.21
N VAL A 101 18.36 37.93 -36.93
CA VAL A 101 17.43 38.47 -35.92
C VAL A 101 17.06 39.93 -36.30
N PRO A 102 15.78 40.33 -36.30
CA PRO A 102 15.39 41.69 -36.67
C PRO A 102 15.98 42.78 -35.75
N GLU A 103 16.68 43.75 -36.32
CA GLU A 103 17.26 44.88 -35.57
C GLU A 103 16.17 45.74 -34.91
N GLY A 104 16.38 46.13 -33.65
CA GLY A 104 15.50 47.04 -32.92
C GLY A 104 14.21 46.42 -32.33
N MET A 105 14.01 45.11 -32.47
CA MET A 105 12.88 44.38 -31.88
C MET A 105 13.15 44.03 -30.41
N ALA A 106 12.14 44.04 -29.54
CA ALA A 106 12.29 43.63 -28.15
C ALA A 106 12.49 42.10 -28.03
N GLU A 107 13.21 41.61 -27.00
CA GLU A 107 13.61 40.19 -26.93
C GLU A 107 12.43 39.21 -26.97
N HIS A 108 11.37 39.47 -26.20
CA HIS A 108 10.16 38.63 -26.27
C HIS A 108 9.46 38.72 -27.63
N GLU A 109 9.48 39.86 -28.32
CA GLU A 109 8.90 39.98 -29.67
C GLU A 109 9.73 39.22 -30.70
N ALA A 110 11.06 39.23 -30.57
CA ALA A 110 11.98 38.47 -31.41
C ALA A 110 11.85 36.95 -31.18
N LEU A 111 11.63 36.52 -29.93
CA LEU A 111 11.30 35.14 -29.59
C LEU A 111 9.98 34.70 -30.24
N ASP A 112 8.92 35.51 -30.08
CA ASP A 112 7.62 35.24 -30.69
C ASP A 112 7.72 35.15 -32.23
N GLU A 113 8.44 36.07 -32.88
CA GLU A 113 8.58 36.09 -34.33
C GLU A 113 9.45 34.94 -34.86
N ALA A 114 10.48 34.49 -34.13
CA ALA A 114 11.24 33.30 -34.47
C ALA A 114 10.32 32.08 -34.66
N ILE A 115 9.42 31.88 -33.71
CA ILE A 115 8.46 30.77 -33.71
C ILE A 115 7.43 30.93 -34.84
N ARG A 116 6.89 32.14 -35.06
CA ARG A 116 5.98 32.42 -36.21
C ARG A 116 6.65 32.20 -37.56
N LEU A 117 7.93 32.57 -37.72
CA LEU A 117 8.70 32.31 -38.94
C LEU A 117 8.97 30.82 -39.15
N ALA A 118 9.22 30.07 -38.07
CA ALA A 118 9.43 28.63 -38.12
C ALA A 118 8.19 27.87 -38.64
N GLU A 119 6.97 28.28 -38.27
CA GLU A 119 5.69 27.74 -38.79
C GLU A 119 5.52 28.06 -40.27
N ARG A 120 5.66 29.35 -40.63
CA ARG A 120 5.45 29.84 -42.01
C ARG A 120 6.38 29.20 -43.04
N ARG A 121 7.56 28.72 -42.62
CA ARG A 121 8.54 28.05 -43.50
C ARG A 121 8.35 26.54 -43.59
N SER A 122 7.68 25.89 -42.63
CA SER A 122 7.53 24.43 -42.61
C SER A 122 6.49 23.96 -41.59
N GLU A 123 5.60 23.08 -42.02
CA GLU A 123 4.60 22.40 -41.17
C GLU A 123 5.21 21.38 -40.19
N ARG A 124 6.53 21.15 -40.23
CA ARG A 124 7.22 20.22 -39.31
C ARG A 124 7.24 20.78 -37.88
N PRO A 125 6.90 19.97 -36.86
CA PRO A 125 6.94 20.40 -35.45
C PRO A 125 8.36 20.80 -35.03
N VAL A 126 8.47 21.61 -33.97
CA VAL A 126 9.73 22.15 -33.45
C VAL A 126 9.96 21.63 -32.04
N LEU A 127 11.13 21.06 -31.78
CA LEU A 127 11.58 20.63 -30.45
C LEU A 127 12.63 21.63 -29.96
N LEU A 128 12.26 22.49 -29.03
CA LEU A 128 13.19 23.39 -28.35
C LEU A 128 13.74 22.68 -27.11
N TYR A 129 15.02 22.30 -27.17
CA TYR A 129 15.69 21.48 -26.17
C TYR A 129 16.83 22.27 -25.52
N LEU A 130 16.65 22.59 -24.23
CA LEU A 130 17.63 23.29 -23.40
C LEU A 130 18.37 22.27 -22.53
N ASP A 131 19.69 22.13 -22.69
CA ASP A 131 20.54 21.30 -21.83
C ASP A 131 21.33 22.15 -20.81
N GLN A 132 21.87 21.47 -19.79
CA GLN A 132 22.74 22.04 -18.76
C GLN A 132 22.17 23.29 -18.04
N LEU A 133 20.85 23.39 -17.84
CA LEU A 133 20.21 24.55 -17.20
C LEU A 133 20.72 24.83 -15.78
N GLU A 134 21.40 23.90 -15.11
CA GLU A 134 22.15 24.18 -13.87
C GLU A 134 23.15 25.35 -13.99
N GLN A 135 23.70 25.60 -15.18
CA GLN A 135 24.70 26.66 -15.42
C GLN A 135 24.14 28.07 -15.12
N LEU A 136 22.84 28.28 -15.37
CA LEU A 136 22.13 29.54 -15.07
C LEU A 136 21.91 29.79 -13.57
N PHE A 137 22.20 28.80 -12.72
CA PHE A 137 22.07 28.90 -11.26
C PHE A 137 23.43 28.85 -10.54
N LEU A 138 24.52 29.06 -11.28
CA LEU A 138 25.87 29.31 -10.77
C LEU A 138 26.07 30.79 -10.38
N PRO A 139 27.05 31.11 -9.52
CA PRO A 139 27.38 32.50 -9.20
C PRO A 139 27.95 33.23 -10.44
N GLY A 140 27.34 34.33 -10.84
CA GLY A 140 27.76 35.15 -11.99
C GLY A 140 26.60 35.77 -12.77
N TRP A 141 25.46 35.06 -12.84
CA TRP A 141 24.23 35.52 -13.49
C TRP A 141 23.40 36.44 -12.60
N GLU A 142 22.82 37.51 -13.16
CA GLU A 142 21.91 38.36 -12.42
C GLU A 142 20.51 37.72 -12.25
N PRO A 143 19.81 38.01 -11.14
CA PRO A 143 18.48 37.47 -10.89
C PRO A 143 17.41 37.78 -11.95
N GLY A 144 17.55 38.89 -12.70
CA GLY A 144 16.63 39.30 -13.75
C GLY A 144 16.80 38.48 -15.03
N GLU A 145 18.04 38.34 -15.51
CA GLU A 145 18.37 37.71 -16.80
C GLU A 145 17.86 36.27 -16.93
N VAL A 146 17.96 35.51 -15.83
CA VAL A 146 17.42 34.15 -15.74
C VAL A 146 15.90 34.15 -15.60
N GLY A 147 15.33 35.20 -14.99
CA GLY A 147 13.89 35.42 -14.90
C GLY A 147 13.25 35.69 -16.27
N ASP A 148 13.89 36.52 -17.09
CA ASP A 148 13.42 36.91 -18.43
C ASP A 148 13.44 35.71 -19.39
N LEU A 149 14.46 34.85 -19.31
CA LEU A 149 14.46 33.55 -20.01
C LEU A 149 13.28 32.67 -19.56
N LEU A 150 13.06 32.51 -18.25
CA LEU A 150 11.97 31.68 -17.74
C LEU A 150 10.59 32.26 -18.10
N GLU A 151 10.42 33.58 -18.16
CA GLU A 151 9.21 34.20 -18.68
C GLU A 151 9.04 33.94 -20.18
N GLY A 152 10.12 34.05 -20.97
CA GLY A 152 10.12 33.69 -22.40
C GLY A 152 9.68 32.25 -22.64
N LEU A 153 10.23 31.30 -21.90
CA LEU A 153 9.83 29.88 -21.95
C LEU A 153 8.36 29.69 -21.54
N ALA A 154 7.90 30.37 -20.48
CA ALA A 154 6.50 30.31 -20.05
C ALA A 154 5.54 30.90 -21.10
N ARG A 155 5.92 31.99 -21.78
CA ARG A 155 5.17 32.57 -22.90
C ARG A 155 5.02 31.57 -24.04
N LEU A 156 6.11 30.86 -24.41
CA LEU A 156 6.06 29.81 -25.45
C LEU A 156 5.08 28.69 -25.10
N THR A 157 5.03 28.21 -23.85
CA THR A 157 4.08 27.14 -23.45
C THR A 157 2.61 27.56 -23.55
N ARG A 158 2.32 28.86 -23.50
CA ARG A 158 0.96 29.43 -23.59
C ARG A 158 0.55 29.80 -25.02
N MET A 159 1.46 29.71 -25.99
CA MET A 159 1.13 30.03 -27.38
C MET A 159 0.27 28.93 -28.02
N PRO A 160 -0.72 29.27 -28.86
CA PRO A 160 -1.58 28.29 -29.55
C PRO A 160 -0.86 27.65 -30.76
N PHE A 161 0.42 27.33 -30.62
CA PHE A 161 1.30 26.89 -31.70
C PHE A 161 1.17 25.40 -31.97
N ARG A 162 1.02 25.00 -33.24
CA ARG A 162 0.89 23.57 -33.59
C ARG A 162 2.25 22.89 -33.67
N GLY A 163 2.58 22.15 -32.61
CA GLY A 163 3.72 21.24 -32.60
C GLY A 163 5.04 21.84 -32.13
N LEU A 164 5.00 22.94 -31.37
CA LEU A 164 6.15 23.33 -30.54
C LEU A 164 6.15 22.45 -29.28
N GLN A 165 7.31 21.91 -28.92
CA GLN A 165 7.54 21.16 -27.69
C GLN A 165 8.80 21.67 -27.00
N LEU A 166 8.74 21.89 -25.70
CA LEU A 166 9.88 22.34 -24.90
C LEU A 166 10.41 21.21 -24.02
N VAL A 167 11.73 21.04 -23.97
CA VAL A 167 12.42 20.12 -23.04
C VAL A 167 13.46 20.87 -22.25
N LEU A 168 13.30 20.88 -20.92
CA LEU A 168 14.18 21.58 -19.98
C LEU A 168 15.01 20.55 -19.21
N MET A 169 16.33 20.53 -19.40
CA MET A 169 17.21 19.57 -18.73
C MET A 169 18.13 20.21 -17.70
N LEU A 170 18.11 19.62 -16.50
CA LEU A 170 18.94 20.04 -15.37
C LEU A 170 19.39 18.89 -14.46
N ARG A 171 20.44 19.13 -13.66
CA ARG A 171 20.79 18.31 -12.48
C ARG A 171 19.75 18.44 -11.37
N GLU A 172 19.48 17.33 -10.69
CA GLU A 172 18.51 17.30 -9.60
C GLU A 172 18.93 18.12 -8.36
N ASP A 173 20.24 18.25 -8.11
CA ASP A 173 20.82 19.14 -7.09
C ASP A 173 20.34 20.60 -7.23
N TYR A 174 20.05 21.03 -8.47
CA TYR A 174 19.63 22.38 -8.82
C TYR A 174 18.10 22.52 -8.95
N LEU A 175 17.34 21.43 -8.84
CA LEU A 175 15.87 21.43 -8.99
C LEU A 175 15.17 22.31 -7.95
N GLY A 176 15.73 22.45 -6.74
CA GLY A 176 15.26 23.41 -5.74
C GLY A 176 15.38 24.86 -6.24
N ARG A 177 16.59 25.26 -6.64
CA ARG A 177 16.86 26.62 -7.20
C ARG A 177 15.98 26.90 -8.42
N PHE A 178 15.85 25.94 -9.33
CA PHE A 178 14.97 26.07 -10.50
C PHE A 178 13.51 26.30 -10.11
N ARG A 179 12.97 25.52 -9.15
CA ARG A 179 11.60 25.68 -8.64
C ARG A 179 11.37 27.02 -7.92
N ASP A 180 12.34 27.49 -7.15
CA ASP A 180 12.26 28.79 -6.48
C ASP A 180 12.23 29.95 -7.48
N ARG A 181 13.00 29.86 -8.57
CA ARG A 181 13.03 30.86 -9.66
C ARG A 181 11.81 30.78 -10.57
N ALA A 182 11.39 29.58 -10.98
CA ALA A 182 10.22 29.36 -11.83
C ALA A 182 8.88 29.37 -11.07
N ARG A 183 8.85 29.84 -9.80
CA ARG A 183 7.66 29.80 -8.93
C ARG A 183 6.44 30.57 -9.47
N GLY A 184 6.65 31.56 -10.35
CA GLY A 184 5.59 32.27 -11.08
C GLY A 184 5.08 31.55 -12.33
N TRP A 185 5.81 30.55 -12.83
CA TRP A 185 5.68 29.93 -14.14
C TRP A 185 5.38 28.43 -14.00
N ARG A 186 4.17 28.11 -13.54
CA ARG A 186 3.74 26.74 -13.20
C ARG A 186 3.88 25.76 -14.36
N GLU A 187 3.67 26.24 -15.58
CA GLU A 187 3.74 25.49 -16.83
C GLU A 187 5.10 24.81 -17.05
N LEU A 188 6.19 25.37 -16.49
CA LEU A 188 7.54 24.81 -16.55
C LEU A 188 7.80 23.75 -15.46
N LEU A 189 6.91 23.64 -14.47
CA LEU A 189 7.02 22.81 -13.27
C LEU A 189 6.00 21.66 -13.21
N GLU A 190 4.93 21.73 -13.99
CA GLU A 190 3.83 20.74 -14.01
C GLU A 190 4.26 19.33 -14.43
N GLN A 191 5.15 19.22 -15.42
CA GLN A 191 5.54 17.94 -16.02
C GLN A 191 7.03 17.66 -15.81
N GLY A 192 7.33 16.76 -14.87
CA GLY A 192 8.69 16.37 -14.52
C GLY A 192 8.98 14.89 -14.77
N TYR A 193 10.15 14.58 -15.32
CA TYR A 193 10.67 13.21 -15.42
C TYR A 193 12.03 13.09 -14.73
N ARG A 194 12.14 12.22 -13.71
CA ARG A 194 13.42 11.84 -13.12
C ARG A 194 14.05 10.68 -13.90
N LEU A 195 15.21 10.91 -14.51
CA LEU A 195 16.06 9.87 -15.05
C LEU A 195 17.01 9.35 -13.97
N GLY A 196 16.77 8.14 -13.47
CA GLY A 196 17.77 7.42 -12.66
C GLY A 196 18.95 6.93 -13.52
N PRO A 197 20.10 6.58 -12.92
CA PRO A 197 21.21 5.87 -13.57
C PRO A 197 20.82 4.53 -14.22
N LEU A 198 21.81 3.77 -14.68
CA LEU A 198 21.65 2.34 -15.00
C LEU A 198 21.94 1.53 -13.73
N SER A 199 21.23 0.43 -13.52
CA SER A 199 21.59 -0.56 -12.50
C SER A 199 22.83 -1.38 -12.92
N VAL A 200 23.47 -2.06 -11.97
CA VAL A 200 24.58 -2.99 -12.20
C VAL A 200 24.17 -4.05 -13.23
N ARG A 201 22.97 -4.64 -13.12
CA ARG A 201 22.46 -5.61 -14.10
C ARG A 201 22.35 -5.02 -15.50
N GLU A 202 21.66 -3.88 -15.65
CA GLU A 202 21.49 -3.23 -16.96
C GLU A 202 22.85 -2.83 -17.57
N MET A 203 23.81 -2.38 -16.75
CA MET A 203 25.15 -2.02 -17.22
C MET A 203 25.99 -3.25 -17.60
N VAL A 204 25.83 -4.39 -16.91
CA VAL A 204 26.45 -5.68 -17.30
C VAL A 204 25.90 -6.15 -18.65
N GLU A 205 24.58 -6.10 -18.86
CA GLU A 205 23.93 -6.42 -20.14
C GLU A 205 24.46 -5.52 -21.27
N VAL A 206 24.53 -4.20 -21.05
CA VAL A 206 25.08 -3.22 -22.01
C VAL A 206 26.55 -3.49 -22.30
N ALA A 207 27.37 -3.73 -21.28
CA ALA A 207 28.81 -3.95 -21.44
C ALA A 207 29.11 -5.25 -22.21
N CYS A 208 28.47 -6.37 -21.85
CA CYS A 208 28.67 -7.63 -22.56
C CYS A 208 28.21 -7.54 -24.03
N ARG A 209 27.09 -6.84 -24.29
CA ARG A 209 26.58 -6.59 -25.65
C ARG A 209 27.50 -5.70 -26.48
N LEU A 210 28.12 -4.66 -25.87
CA LEU A 210 29.07 -3.79 -26.56
C LEU A 210 30.42 -4.47 -26.83
N ALA A 211 30.94 -5.25 -25.89
CA ALA A 211 32.17 -6.03 -26.08
C ALA A 211 32.05 -7.01 -27.26
N ALA A 212 30.87 -7.64 -27.42
CA ALA A 212 30.56 -8.53 -28.53
C ALA A 212 30.35 -7.82 -29.88
N TRP A 213 30.10 -6.49 -29.88
CA TRP A 213 29.93 -5.67 -31.08
C TRP A 213 31.25 -5.04 -31.58
N GLY A 214 32.26 -4.90 -30.71
CA GLY A 214 33.57 -4.34 -31.06
C GLY A 214 34.36 -5.14 -32.09
N SER A 215 35.48 -4.58 -32.56
CA SER A 215 36.41 -5.25 -33.50
C SER A 215 37.87 -5.16 -32.97
N PRO A 216 38.44 -6.24 -32.40
CA PRO A 216 37.91 -7.60 -32.35
C PRO A 216 36.70 -7.73 -31.42
N ALA A 217 35.77 -8.63 -31.77
CA ALA A 217 34.63 -8.96 -30.94
C ALA A 217 35.09 -9.79 -29.74
N GLN A 218 34.66 -9.42 -28.54
CA GLN A 218 35.06 -10.06 -27.29
C GLN A 218 33.83 -10.63 -26.56
N GLN A 219 33.90 -11.88 -26.13
CA GLN A 219 32.93 -12.45 -25.19
C GLN A 219 33.45 -12.23 -23.78
N TRP A 220 32.63 -11.59 -22.93
CA TRP A 220 32.98 -11.29 -21.54
C TRP A 220 32.08 -12.09 -20.59
N PRO A 221 32.63 -12.74 -19.54
CA PRO A 221 31.82 -13.41 -18.53
C PRO A 221 31.00 -12.39 -17.73
N GLU A 222 29.67 -12.52 -17.74
CA GLU A 222 28.76 -11.63 -17.00
C GLU A 222 29.13 -11.50 -15.52
N GLN A 223 29.59 -12.59 -14.89
CA GLN A 223 29.98 -12.60 -13.47
C GLN A 223 31.25 -11.76 -13.18
N GLU A 224 32.17 -11.65 -14.14
CA GLU A 224 33.36 -10.79 -14.04
C GLU A 224 32.99 -9.32 -14.26
N VAL A 225 32.21 -9.05 -15.31
CA VAL A 225 31.70 -7.70 -15.61
C VAL A 225 30.82 -7.19 -14.46
N ARG A 226 30.02 -8.06 -13.83
CA ARG A 226 29.27 -7.79 -12.61
C ARG A 226 30.20 -7.39 -11.47
N GLY A 227 31.29 -8.14 -11.25
CA GLY A 227 32.32 -7.78 -10.26
C GLY A 227 32.87 -6.38 -10.46
N LEU A 228 33.14 -5.98 -11.70
CA LEU A 228 33.60 -4.63 -12.05
C LEU A 228 32.51 -3.57 -11.90
N MET A 229 31.29 -3.82 -12.39
CA MET A 229 30.18 -2.87 -12.29
C MET A 229 29.75 -2.62 -10.84
N LEU A 230 29.87 -3.62 -9.97
CA LEU A 230 29.70 -3.47 -8.52
C LEU A 230 30.76 -2.57 -7.88
N GLN A 231 31.99 -2.55 -8.37
CA GLN A 231 33.04 -1.67 -7.85
C GLN A 231 32.86 -0.21 -8.32
N VAL A 232 32.24 0.01 -9.48
CA VAL A 232 31.91 1.35 -10.02
C VAL A 232 30.47 1.82 -9.72
N ARG A 233 29.83 1.24 -8.70
CA ARG A 233 28.50 1.67 -8.24
C ARG A 233 28.52 3.06 -7.59
N MET A 234 27.34 3.65 -7.40
CA MET A 234 27.16 4.87 -6.60
C MET A 234 27.62 4.61 -5.16
N ALA A 235 28.46 5.51 -4.63
CA ALA A 235 29.02 5.37 -3.28
C ALA A 235 27.90 5.32 -2.22
N GLY A 236 28.04 4.42 -1.24
CA GLY A 236 27.04 4.20 -0.18
C GLY A 236 25.87 3.27 -0.56
N GLN A 237 25.88 2.65 -1.74
CA GLN A 237 24.94 1.58 -2.10
C GLN A 237 25.53 0.19 -1.82
N GLU A 238 24.66 -0.79 -1.56
CA GLU A 238 25.04 -2.20 -1.35
C GLU A 238 25.56 -2.85 -2.64
N ALA A 239 26.27 -3.97 -2.52
CA ALA A 239 26.84 -4.70 -3.66
C ALA A 239 25.80 -5.62 -4.37
N LEU A 240 24.67 -5.05 -4.78
CA LEU A 240 23.54 -5.72 -5.41
C LEU A 240 23.42 -5.41 -6.91
N ASP A 241 22.62 -6.20 -7.63
CA ASP A 241 22.41 -6.08 -9.08
C ASP A 241 21.54 -4.88 -9.45
N GLU A 242 20.73 -4.43 -8.49
CA GLU A 242 19.86 -3.26 -8.53
C GLU A 242 20.60 -1.95 -8.20
N ALA A 243 21.85 -2.01 -7.72
CA ALA A 243 22.63 -0.82 -7.38
C ALA A 243 22.91 0.03 -8.62
N GLU A 244 22.84 1.35 -8.49
CA GLU A 244 23.07 2.32 -9.57
C GLU A 244 24.56 2.40 -9.91
N VAL A 245 24.92 2.32 -11.19
CA VAL A 245 26.30 2.45 -11.68
C VAL A 245 26.62 3.89 -12.05
N GLN A 246 27.81 4.36 -11.66
CA GLN A 246 28.39 5.59 -12.21
C GLN A 246 28.79 5.33 -13.66
N ALA A 247 27.88 5.60 -14.59
CA ALA A 247 27.99 5.17 -15.99
C ALA A 247 29.30 5.60 -16.67
N ALA A 248 29.83 6.78 -16.33
CA ALA A 248 31.14 7.24 -16.79
C ALA A 248 32.30 6.31 -16.37
N PHE A 249 32.30 5.81 -15.12
CA PHE A 249 33.31 4.86 -14.64
C PHE A 249 33.12 3.48 -15.27
N GLY A 250 31.87 3.02 -15.39
CA GLY A 250 31.56 1.77 -16.08
C GLY A 250 32.07 1.80 -17.53
N GLN A 251 31.89 2.92 -18.23
CA GLN A 251 32.44 3.12 -19.58
C GLN A 251 33.98 3.17 -19.59
N ILE A 252 34.64 3.87 -18.66
CA ILE A 252 36.12 3.91 -18.57
C ILE A 252 36.71 2.52 -18.29
N VAL A 253 36.16 1.79 -17.31
CA VAL A 253 36.62 0.46 -16.93
C VAL A 253 36.39 -0.55 -18.05
N CYS A 254 35.22 -0.52 -18.71
CA CYS A 254 34.98 -1.35 -19.89
C CYS A 254 35.93 -1.00 -21.04
N ARG A 255 36.17 0.30 -21.30
CA ARG A 255 37.08 0.75 -22.36
C ARG A 255 38.49 0.19 -22.18
N ALA A 256 39.05 0.37 -20.98
CA ALA A 256 40.39 -0.11 -20.65
C ALA A 256 40.49 -1.65 -20.69
N LEU A 257 39.49 -2.36 -20.14
CA LEU A 257 39.43 -3.82 -20.19
C LEU A 257 39.37 -4.33 -21.64
N TRP A 258 38.64 -3.65 -22.52
CA TRP A 258 38.56 -3.99 -23.94
C TRP A 258 39.90 -3.78 -24.66
N GLU A 259 40.59 -2.67 -24.38
CA GLU A 259 41.92 -2.36 -24.93
C GLU A 259 42.99 -3.35 -24.45
N GLU A 260 43.07 -3.67 -23.15
CA GLU A 260 43.99 -4.69 -22.62
C GLU A 260 43.77 -6.07 -23.25
N ARG A 261 42.51 -6.48 -23.42
CA ARG A 261 42.15 -7.75 -24.07
C ARG A 261 42.42 -7.77 -25.58
N ALA A 262 42.20 -6.65 -26.28
CA ALA A 262 42.50 -6.52 -27.70
C ALA A 262 44.01 -6.61 -28.00
N GLU A 263 44.85 -6.13 -27.08
CA GLU A 263 46.31 -6.28 -27.14
C GLU A 263 46.82 -7.64 -26.60
N GLY A 264 45.93 -8.57 -26.24
CA GLY A 264 46.29 -9.90 -25.75
C GLY A 264 46.86 -9.93 -24.31
N ARG A 265 46.74 -8.84 -23.55
CA ARG A 265 47.17 -8.76 -22.15
C ARG A 265 46.15 -9.46 -21.24
N HIS A 266 46.34 -10.76 -21.01
CA HIS A 266 45.55 -11.51 -20.05
C HIS A 266 45.96 -11.17 -18.61
N VAL A 267 45.11 -10.46 -17.88
CA VAL A 267 45.27 -10.22 -16.43
C VAL A 267 44.97 -11.52 -15.68
N ALA A 268 45.94 -12.01 -14.91
CA ALA A 268 45.82 -13.25 -14.14
C ALA A 268 45.41 -12.97 -12.69
N GLY A 269 44.12 -12.69 -12.48
CA GLY A 269 43.54 -12.42 -11.16
C GLY A 269 42.15 -11.78 -11.27
N PRO A 270 41.47 -11.50 -10.13
CA PRO A 270 40.31 -10.63 -10.14
C PRO A 270 40.72 -9.22 -10.62
N VAL A 271 40.03 -8.69 -11.61
CA VAL A 271 40.28 -7.34 -12.12
C VAL A 271 39.62 -6.33 -11.18
N GLU A 272 40.37 -5.31 -10.78
CA GLU A 272 39.89 -4.24 -9.89
C GLU A 272 39.75 -2.91 -10.64
N ALA A 273 38.60 -2.25 -10.46
CA ALA A 273 38.22 -1.02 -11.12
C ALA A 273 38.98 0.21 -10.59
N GLU A 274 39.29 0.27 -9.29
CA GLU A 274 40.00 1.42 -8.71
C GLU A 274 41.45 1.56 -9.26
N PRO A 275 42.26 0.47 -9.34
CA PRO A 275 43.53 0.50 -10.06
C PRO A 275 43.39 0.86 -11.56
N ILE A 276 42.30 0.45 -12.24
CA ILE A 276 42.05 0.85 -13.63
C ILE A 276 41.76 2.36 -13.74
N LEU A 277 40.91 2.90 -12.86
CA LEU A 277 40.57 4.33 -12.84
C LEU A 277 41.79 5.20 -12.51
N HIS A 278 42.62 4.78 -11.55
CA HIS A 278 43.89 5.46 -11.24
C HIS A 278 44.85 5.40 -12.44
N ARG A 279 45.08 4.20 -12.98
CA ARG A 279 45.92 3.95 -14.16
C ARG A 279 45.42 4.69 -15.40
N TYR A 280 44.12 4.97 -15.54
CA TYR A 280 43.59 5.70 -16.70
C TYR A 280 44.10 7.14 -16.77
N LEU A 281 44.07 7.86 -15.64
CA LEU A 281 44.61 9.22 -15.55
C LEU A 281 46.14 9.20 -15.59
N GLU A 282 46.78 8.31 -14.84
CA GLU A 282 48.25 8.21 -14.83
C GLU A 282 48.83 7.80 -16.17
N ALA A 283 48.34 6.75 -16.84
CA ALA A 283 48.85 6.33 -18.14
C ALA A 283 48.60 7.38 -19.24
N THR A 284 47.51 8.17 -19.15
CA THR A 284 47.33 9.35 -20.00
C THR A 284 48.43 10.38 -19.78
N LEU A 285 48.77 10.66 -18.52
CA LEU A 285 49.81 11.61 -18.14
C LEU A 285 51.24 11.09 -18.41
N GLU A 286 51.45 9.77 -18.38
CA GLU A 286 52.73 9.14 -18.71
C GLU A 286 52.94 8.99 -20.22
N ALA A 287 51.88 8.81 -21.01
CA ALA A 287 51.95 8.85 -22.48
C ALA A 287 52.43 10.21 -23.03
N LEU A 288 52.31 11.28 -22.23
CA LEU A 288 52.86 12.61 -22.52
C LEU A 288 54.37 12.73 -22.22
N GLY A 289 54.95 11.76 -21.49
CA GLY A 289 56.38 11.69 -21.19
C GLY A 289 56.90 12.95 -20.45
N PRO A 290 57.86 13.70 -21.02
CA PRO A 290 58.38 14.91 -20.38
C PRO A 290 57.31 16.00 -20.18
N LEU A 291 56.23 15.99 -20.96
CA LEU A 291 55.15 16.98 -20.90
C LEU A 291 54.15 16.72 -19.76
N ARG A 292 54.35 15.65 -18.97
CA ARG A 292 53.51 15.28 -17.82
C ARG A 292 53.31 16.45 -16.85
N ALA A 293 54.36 17.23 -16.57
CA ALA A 293 54.32 18.32 -15.60
C ALA A 293 53.43 19.49 -16.05
N ASP A 294 53.50 19.86 -17.34
CA ASP A 294 52.74 21.00 -17.87
C ASP A 294 51.27 20.63 -18.12
N ALA A 295 51.01 19.38 -18.53
CA ALA A 295 49.66 18.83 -18.57
C ALA A 295 49.02 18.77 -17.19
N LEU A 296 49.74 18.30 -16.15
CA LEU A 296 49.24 18.28 -14.77
C LEU A 296 48.90 19.70 -14.28
N ARG A 297 49.77 20.67 -14.55
CA ARG A 297 49.58 22.08 -14.18
C ARG A 297 48.33 22.68 -14.83
N LEU A 298 48.14 22.47 -16.13
CA LEU A 298 46.93 22.92 -16.85
C LEU A 298 45.66 22.35 -16.22
N LEU A 299 45.67 21.06 -15.87
CA LEU A 299 44.53 20.39 -15.24
C LEU A 299 44.25 20.98 -13.83
N GLU A 300 45.26 21.08 -12.98
CA GLU A 300 45.12 21.51 -11.57
C GLU A 300 44.87 23.00 -11.36
N GLU A 301 45.46 23.87 -12.17
CA GLU A 301 45.48 25.32 -11.95
C GLU A 301 44.45 26.06 -12.81
N ARG A 302 44.01 25.47 -13.93
CA ARG A 302 43.14 26.15 -14.93
C ARG A 302 41.83 25.43 -15.26
N LEU A 303 41.76 24.10 -15.16
CA LEU A 303 40.56 23.31 -15.50
C LEU A 303 39.78 22.80 -14.27
N VAL A 304 40.31 23.04 -13.06
CA VAL A 304 39.62 22.78 -11.77
C VAL A 304 39.55 24.07 -10.95
N ALA A 305 38.34 24.41 -10.52
CA ALA A 305 38.08 25.57 -9.67
C ALA A 305 38.45 25.31 -8.19
N SER A 306 38.51 26.36 -7.37
CA SER A 306 38.92 26.27 -5.96
C SER A 306 37.98 25.48 -5.05
N ASP A 307 36.79 25.09 -5.53
CA ASP A 307 35.81 24.22 -4.86
C ASP A 307 35.79 22.78 -5.41
N GLY A 308 36.72 22.44 -6.32
CA GLY A 308 36.77 21.14 -6.99
C GLY A 308 35.81 20.98 -8.17
N SER A 309 35.05 22.03 -8.55
CA SER A 309 34.21 22.02 -9.75
C SER A 309 35.01 22.18 -11.04
N ARG A 310 34.38 21.89 -12.19
CA ARG A 310 35.00 21.97 -13.52
C ARG A 310 35.03 23.41 -14.02
N ALA A 311 36.17 23.81 -14.57
CA ALA A 311 36.32 25.10 -15.27
C ALA A 311 36.39 24.91 -16.79
N LEU A 312 35.92 25.93 -17.52
CA LEU A 312 35.98 26.04 -18.98
C LEU A 312 37.14 26.96 -19.39
N LEU A 313 37.85 26.58 -20.44
CA LEU A 313 39.04 27.29 -20.94
C LEU A 313 39.00 27.33 -22.48
N THR A 314 39.26 28.48 -23.11
CA THR A 314 39.34 28.52 -24.60
C THR A 314 40.60 27.81 -25.09
N GLU A 315 40.60 27.34 -26.34
CA GLU A 315 41.80 26.77 -26.96
C GLU A 315 42.97 27.77 -27.00
N GLN A 316 42.69 29.06 -27.19
CA GLN A 316 43.72 30.10 -27.14
C GLN A 316 44.33 30.26 -25.74
N GLN A 317 43.52 30.18 -24.67
CA GLN A 317 44.01 30.18 -23.29
C GLN A 317 44.77 28.89 -22.97
N ALA A 318 44.24 27.73 -23.35
CA ALA A 318 44.89 26.44 -23.13
C ALA A 318 46.25 26.32 -23.84
N ARG A 319 46.38 26.89 -25.05
CA ARG A 319 47.65 27.01 -25.78
C ARG A 319 48.62 28.06 -25.20
N ALA A 320 48.15 29.00 -24.37
CA ALA A 320 48.99 30.02 -23.74
C ALA A 320 49.63 29.56 -22.42
N GLU A 321 49.02 28.58 -21.73
CA GLU A 321 49.51 28.00 -20.48
C GLU A 321 50.50 26.84 -20.69
N LEU A 322 50.68 26.41 -21.95
CA LEU A 322 51.56 25.32 -22.37
C LEU A 322 52.69 25.85 -23.27
N PRO A 323 53.84 25.16 -23.38
CA PRO A 323 54.87 25.51 -24.35
C PRO A 323 54.32 25.49 -25.79
N PRO A 324 54.54 26.53 -26.62
CA PRO A 324 53.86 26.65 -27.93
C PRO A 324 54.10 25.49 -28.90
N GLU A 325 55.27 24.84 -28.81
CA GLU A 325 55.66 23.72 -29.67
C GLU A 325 55.00 22.39 -29.26
N ASP A 326 54.57 22.26 -28.01
CA ASP A 326 54.00 21.04 -27.43
C ASP A 326 52.50 21.14 -27.10
N ALA A 327 51.93 22.35 -27.06
CA ALA A 327 50.56 22.59 -26.63
C ALA A 327 49.52 21.75 -27.38
N GLU A 328 49.64 21.67 -28.71
CA GLU A 328 48.72 20.89 -29.55
C GLU A 328 48.82 19.38 -29.30
N LYS A 329 50.02 18.88 -29.00
CA LYS A 329 50.26 17.48 -28.66
C LYS A 329 49.66 17.11 -27.30
N VAL A 330 49.77 17.99 -26.31
CA VAL A 330 49.14 17.81 -24.98
C VAL A 330 47.62 17.80 -25.12
N LEU A 331 47.04 18.83 -25.76
CA LEU A 331 45.59 19.01 -25.87
C LEU A 331 44.93 17.87 -26.67
N ASN A 332 45.46 17.53 -27.86
CA ASN A 332 44.94 16.43 -28.67
C ASN A 332 45.06 15.07 -27.96
N THR A 333 46.06 14.88 -27.08
CA THR A 333 46.20 13.63 -26.30
C THR A 333 45.13 13.56 -25.21
N LEU A 334 44.98 14.62 -24.39
CA LEU A 334 44.00 14.67 -23.31
C LEU A 334 42.55 14.60 -23.82
N GLU A 335 42.27 15.16 -24.99
CA GLU A 335 40.97 15.07 -25.66
C GLU A 335 40.72 13.65 -26.21
N ARG A 336 41.70 13.04 -26.88
CA ARG A 336 41.58 11.68 -27.43
C ARG A 336 41.42 10.61 -26.33
N THR A 337 41.97 10.84 -25.13
CA THR A 337 41.73 10.01 -23.94
C THR A 337 40.50 10.47 -23.12
N ALA A 338 39.73 11.43 -23.61
CA ALA A 338 38.50 11.94 -22.97
C ALA A 338 38.69 12.43 -21.51
N VAL A 339 39.93 12.79 -21.13
CA VAL A 339 40.20 13.54 -19.89
C VAL A 339 39.76 14.99 -20.09
N LEU A 340 40.02 15.53 -21.28
CA LEU A 340 39.50 16.78 -21.80
C LEU A 340 38.29 16.49 -22.71
N ARG A 341 37.29 17.38 -22.69
CA ARG A 341 36.20 17.45 -23.68
C ARG A 341 36.35 18.76 -24.43
N ALA A 342 36.32 18.71 -25.76
CA ALA A 342 36.28 19.91 -26.60
C ALA A 342 34.87 20.16 -27.13
N GLU A 343 34.44 21.41 -27.11
CA GLU A 343 33.20 21.88 -27.76
C GLU A 343 33.49 23.13 -28.59
N GLU A 344 32.79 23.29 -29.71
CA GLU A 344 33.01 24.36 -30.68
C GLU A 344 31.81 25.31 -30.65
N HIS A 345 32.07 26.60 -30.47
CA HIS A 345 31.06 27.57 -30.07
C HIS A 345 31.43 28.96 -30.59
N GLY A 346 30.57 29.57 -31.42
CA GLY A 346 30.82 30.91 -32.01
C GLY A 346 32.09 31.01 -32.87
N GLY A 347 32.61 29.89 -33.42
CA GLY A 347 33.87 29.85 -34.15
C GLY A 347 35.13 29.80 -33.26
N SER A 348 34.97 29.61 -31.94
CA SER A 348 36.06 29.33 -31.00
C SER A 348 35.87 27.96 -30.36
N ARG A 349 36.97 27.26 -30.10
CA ARG A 349 36.97 25.95 -29.43
C ARG A 349 37.21 26.14 -27.93
N TYR A 350 36.44 25.42 -27.12
CA TYR A 350 36.47 25.45 -25.66
C TYR A 350 36.79 24.05 -25.12
N PHE A 351 37.46 24.00 -23.97
CA PHE A 351 37.86 22.79 -23.30
C PHE A 351 37.35 22.77 -21.85
N GLU A 352 36.76 21.66 -21.43
CA GLU A 352 36.45 21.33 -20.03
C GLU A 352 37.01 19.95 -19.65
N LEU A 353 37.00 19.60 -18.36
CA LEU A 353 37.22 18.21 -17.94
C LEU A 353 36.01 17.32 -18.29
N GLY A 354 36.29 16.12 -18.80
CA GLY A 354 35.25 15.20 -19.30
C GLY A 354 34.26 14.67 -18.25
N HIS A 355 34.56 14.76 -16.95
CA HIS A 355 33.63 14.33 -15.89
C HIS A 355 33.93 14.99 -14.53
N ASP A 356 32.90 15.15 -13.68
CA ASP A 356 33.01 15.74 -12.33
C ASP A 356 34.04 14.99 -11.44
N TRP A 357 34.22 13.69 -11.64
CA TRP A 357 35.23 12.88 -10.91
C TRP A 357 36.67 13.19 -11.31
N LEU A 358 36.93 13.52 -12.59
CA LEU A 358 38.27 13.91 -13.02
C LEU A 358 38.68 15.21 -12.32
N ALA A 359 37.76 16.17 -12.21
CA ALA A 359 37.98 17.39 -11.45
C ALA A 359 38.26 17.09 -9.97
N ARG A 360 37.44 16.23 -9.35
CA ARG A 360 37.67 15.81 -7.96
C ARG A 360 39.01 15.09 -7.75
N LYS A 361 39.48 14.23 -8.67
CA LYS A 361 40.76 13.54 -8.51
C LYS A 361 41.96 14.46 -8.77
N VAL A 362 41.86 15.37 -9.72
CA VAL A 362 42.85 16.45 -9.93
C VAL A 362 42.89 17.39 -8.71
N PHE A 363 41.75 17.67 -8.08
CA PHE A 363 41.67 18.42 -6.82
C PHE A 363 42.31 17.66 -5.64
N GLU A 364 42.01 16.37 -5.47
CA GLU A 364 42.60 15.52 -4.42
C GLU A 364 44.13 15.44 -4.54
N LEU A 365 44.68 15.32 -5.76
CA LEU A 365 46.14 15.38 -6.03
C LEU A 365 46.74 16.74 -5.63
N ARG A 366 46.07 17.84 -5.98
CA ARG A 366 46.47 19.21 -5.60
C ARG A 366 46.47 19.40 -4.08
N GLU A 367 45.45 18.89 -3.38
CA GLU A 367 45.41 18.91 -1.91
C GLU A 367 46.49 18.06 -1.26
N GLU A 368 46.90 16.94 -1.86
CA GLU A 368 47.99 16.11 -1.32
C GLU A 368 49.36 16.80 -1.46
N ARG A 369 49.65 17.47 -2.58
CA ARG A 369 50.86 18.31 -2.70
C ARG A 369 50.89 19.38 -1.61
N VAL A 370 49.81 20.14 -1.46
CA VAL A 370 49.73 21.23 -0.45
C VAL A 370 49.86 20.66 0.98
N ARG A 371 49.25 19.50 1.28
CA ARG A 371 49.40 18.84 2.59
C ARG A 371 50.82 18.37 2.87
N GLN A 372 51.57 17.91 1.85
CA GLN A 372 52.98 17.54 2.00
C GLN A 372 53.85 18.78 2.30
N GLU A 373 53.69 19.87 1.53
CA GLU A 373 54.37 21.14 1.77
C GLU A 373 54.07 21.75 3.15
N GLU A 374 52.83 21.59 3.65
CA GLU A 374 52.47 22.00 5.02
C GLU A 374 53.06 21.09 6.10
N ALA A 375 53.13 19.78 5.88
CA ALA A 375 53.64 18.84 6.87
C ALA A 375 55.13 19.08 7.18
N GLU A 376 55.93 19.38 6.16
CA GLU A 376 57.34 19.77 6.33
C GLU A 376 57.47 21.04 7.18
N ARG A 377 56.71 22.09 6.85
CA ARG A 377 56.67 23.37 7.61
C ARG A 377 56.24 23.18 9.06
N ARG A 378 55.31 22.25 9.36
CA ARG A 378 54.89 21.94 10.74
C ARG A 378 56.00 21.24 11.52
N LEU A 379 56.76 20.34 10.88
CA LEU A 379 57.86 19.60 11.51
C LEU A 379 59.01 20.54 11.96
N GLU A 380 59.24 21.63 11.22
CA GLU A 380 60.17 22.69 11.64
C GLU A 380 59.67 23.46 12.87
N GLN A 381 58.37 23.82 12.91
CA GLN A 381 57.79 24.61 14.00
C GLN A 381 57.75 23.86 15.34
N GLU A 382 57.51 22.54 15.34
CA GLU A 382 57.48 21.75 16.59
C GLU A 382 58.85 21.69 17.28
N ARG A 383 59.95 21.66 16.50
CA ARG A 383 61.32 21.71 17.04
C ARG A 383 61.59 22.99 17.83
N ALA A 384 60.90 24.09 17.52
CA ALA A 384 61.01 25.35 18.25
C ALA A 384 60.18 25.40 19.55
N ARG A 385 59.04 24.69 19.63
CA ARG A 385 58.09 24.80 20.75
C ARG A 385 58.46 23.99 22.00
N ARG A 386 59.20 22.88 21.88
CA ARG A 386 59.56 21.98 23.01
C ARG A 386 60.48 22.58 24.10
N ARG A 387 60.77 23.88 24.08
CA ARG A 387 61.63 24.58 25.07
C ARG A 387 60.90 25.45 26.09
N LYS A 388 59.57 25.53 26.09
CA LYS A 388 58.80 26.38 27.03
C LYS A 388 57.57 25.68 27.60
N LEU A 389 57.30 25.96 28.88
CA LEU A 389 56.09 25.65 29.66
C LEU A 389 55.93 24.21 30.20
N LEU A 390 56.75 23.90 31.21
CA LEU A 390 56.28 23.19 32.40
C LEU A 390 55.90 24.21 33.50
N ILE A 391 55.08 23.78 34.45
CA ILE A 391 54.61 24.45 35.70
C ILE A 391 53.25 25.17 35.63
N GLY A 392 52.30 24.68 36.46
CA GLY A 392 51.33 25.51 37.18
C GLY A 392 49.86 25.27 36.83
N GLY A 393 49.03 24.84 37.80
CA GLY A 393 47.57 24.74 37.59
C GLY A 393 46.70 24.04 38.64
N ALA A 394 47.23 23.59 39.79
CA ALA A 394 46.45 22.86 40.78
C ALA A 394 45.69 23.79 41.76
N LEU A 395 44.41 24.09 41.49
CA LEU A 395 43.43 24.52 42.52
C LEU A 395 41.98 24.56 41.99
N ALA A 396 41.25 23.45 42.13
CA ALA A 396 39.81 23.37 41.81
C ALA A 396 38.98 22.48 42.77
N LEU A 397 39.58 22.01 43.87
CA LEU A 397 38.98 20.96 44.73
C LEU A 397 37.91 21.48 45.72
N VAL A 398 37.74 22.79 45.87
CA VAL A 398 36.87 23.40 46.91
C VAL A 398 35.41 23.51 46.47
N LEU A 399 35.13 23.54 45.15
CA LEU A 399 33.78 23.78 44.62
C LEU A 399 32.81 22.59 44.81
N VAL A 400 33.35 21.39 45.03
CA VAL A 400 32.59 20.12 45.03
C VAL A 400 31.61 20.00 46.20
N LEU A 401 31.95 20.56 47.37
CA LEU A 401 31.21 20.30 48.62
C LEU A 401 29.91 21.09 48.80
N VAL A 402 29.72 22.20 48.06
CA VAL A 402 28.50 23.03 48.16
C VAL A 402 27.35 22.46 47.30
N LEU A 403 27.68 21.77 46.21
CA LEU A 403 26.70 21.26 45.24
C LEU A 403 25.88 20.05 45.74
N GLY A 404 26.37 19.29 46.73
CA GLY A 404 25.70 18.08 47.21
C GLY A 404 24.34 18.30 47.88
N GLY A 405 24.17 19.43 48.59
CA GLY A 405 22.94 19.69 49.37
C GLY A 405 21.71 19.99 48.52
N LEU A 406 21.88 20.71 47.40
CA LEU A 406 20.80 21.05 46.47
C LEU A 406 20.29 19.83 45.68
N LEU A 407 21.11 18.79 45.55
CA LEU A 407 20.84 17.61 44.74
C LEU A 407 19.61 16.81 45.24
N LEU A 408 19.46 16.67 46.56
CA LEU A 408 18.43 15.83 47.17
C LEU A 408 17.01 16.43 47.10
N TRP A 409 16.88 17.75 47.18
CA TRP A 409 15.57 18.41 46.96
C TRP A 409 15.16 18.35 45.48
N ALA A 410 16.12 18.52 44.56
CA ALA A 410 15.89 18.40 43.13
C ALA A 410 15.48 16.99 42.69
N LEU A 411 15.92 15.93 43.38
CA LEU A 411 15.57 14.54 43.06
C LEU A 411 14.08 14.22 43.32
N SER A 412 13.44 14.85 44.31
CA SER A 412 12.00 14.67 44.56
C SER A 412 11.13 15.38 43.52
N GLN A 413 11.49 16.63 43.16
CA GLN A 413 10.88 17.35 42.03
C GLN A 413 11.07 16.59 40.70
N LYS A 414 12.22 15.93 40.52
CA LYS A 414 12.54 15.22 39.27
C LYS A 414 11.55 14.13 38.89
N ALA A 415 10.93 13.38 39.81
CA ALA A 415 10.06 12.27 39.42
C ALA A 415 8.85 12.74 38.56
N THR A 416 8.16 13.80 39.01
CA THR A 416 7.04 14.39 38.27
C THR A 416 7.48 15.36 37.16
N ALA A 417 8.59 16.08 37.36
CA ALA A 417 9.13 16.98 36.34
C ALA A 417 9.77 16.24 35.16
N VAL A 418 10.35 15.05 35.37
CA VAL A 418 10.86 14.19 34.28
C VAL A 418 9.69 13.64 33.47
N GLU A 419 8.64 13.09 34.09
CA GLU A 419 7.49 12.61 33.31
C GLU A 419 6.81 13.76 32.51
N GLN A 420 6.73 14.97 33.08
CA GLN A 420 6.25 16.15 32.35
C GLN A 420 7.23 16.61 31.26
N ALA A 421 8.53 16.55 31.49
CA ALA A 421 9.55 16.93 30.51
C ALA A 421 9.69 15.91 29.36
N GLU A 422 9.52 14.61 29.64
CA GLU A 422 9.45 13.54 28.64
C GLU A 422 8.20 13.71 27.78
N ARG A 423 7.02 13.90 28.39
CA ARG A 423 5.78 14.20 27.65
C ARG A 423 5.91 15.48 26.81
N ALA A 424 6.56 16.53 27.32
CA ALA A 424 6.80 17.77 26.58
C ALA A 424 7.86 17.61 25.47
N ARG A 425 8.92 16.82 25.71
CA ARG A 425 9.95 16.47 24.71
C ARG A 425 9.34 15.67 23.58
N ASP A 426 8.58 14.62 23.89
CA ASP A 426 7.92 13.80 22.89
C ASP A 426 6.90 14.62 22.09
N GLN A 427 6.13 15.51 22.74
CA GLN A 427 5.27 16.47 22.03
C GLN A 427 6.06 17.44 21.13
N ALA A 428 7.27 17.85 21.52
CA ALA A 428 8.14 18.69 20.69
C ALA A 428 8.77 17.92 19.51
N LEU A 429 9.19 16.66 19.72
CA LEU A 429 9.65 15.75 18.65
C LEU A 429 8.54 15.50 17.64
N MET A 430 7.32 15.22 18.12
CA MET A 430 6.11 15.09 17.31
C MET A 430 5.76 16.36 16.52
N ALA A 431 5.90 17.54 17.12
CA ALA A 431 5.70 18.81 16.40
C ALA A 431 6.81 19.09 15.37
N GLY A 432 8.06 18.71 15.68
CA GLY A 432 9.21 18.80 14.77
C GLY A 432 9.03 17.91 13.55
N ALA A 433 8.65 16.65 13.75
CA ALA A 433 8.41 15.70 12.66
C ALA A 433 7.27 16.14 11.71
N ARG A 434 6.16 16.71 12.23
CA ARG A 434 5.09 17.29 11.39
C ARG A 434 5.64 18.42 10.52
N LYS A 435 6.41 19.32 11.12
CA LYS A 435 7.00 20.47 10.43
C LYS A 435 8.07 20.10 9.41
N LEU A 436 8.68 18.91 9.51
CA LEU A 436 9.59 18.35 8.52
C LEU A 436 8.84 17.64 7.38
N LEU A 437 7.75 16.93 7.69
CA LEU A 437 6.80 16.39 6.71
C LEU A 437 6.18 17.47 5.83
N GLU A 438 5.68 18.56 6.43
CA GLU A 438 5.16 19.76 5.75
C GLU A 438 6.19 20.41 4.80
N ARG A 439 7.48 20.14 5.01
CA ARG A 439 8.61 20.64 4.21
C ARG A 439 9.16 19.61 3.24
N GLY A 440 8.56 18.43 3.14
CA GLY A 440 9.02 17.35 2.26
C GLY A 440 10.35 16.73 2.68
N GLN A 441 10.63 16.65 4.00
CA GLN A 441 11.85 16.08 4.57
C GLN A 441 11.56 14.79 5.39
N PRO A 442 11.00 13.73 4.77
CA PRO A 442 10.50 12.55 5.49
C PRO A 442 11.62 11.82 6.26
N ALA A 443 12.82 11.67 5.69
CA ALA A 443 13.94 11.00 6.38
C ALA A 443 14.30 11.65 7.72
N MET A 444 14.29 12.99 7.82
CA MET A 444 14.56 13.70 9.07
C MET A 444 13.40 13.55 10.07
N ALA A 445 12.17 13.38 9.59
CA ALA A 445 11.03 13.03 10.43
C ALA A 445 11.13 11.59 10.97
N ILE A 446 11.59 10.59 10.17
CA ILE A 446 11.88 9.22 10.66
C ILE A 446 12.75 9.27 11.92
N HIS A 447 13.84 10.03 11.89
CA HIS A 447 14.77 10.12 13.03
C HIS A 447 14.10 10.67 14.29
N LEU A 448 13.41 11.81 14.23
CA LEU A 448 12.70 12.38 15.39
C LEU A 448 11.61 11.44 15.94
N LEU A 449 11.04 10.58 15.09
CA LEU A 449 10.04 9.58 15.48
C LEU A 449 10.65 8.33 16.11
N LEU A 450 11.90 7.99 15.78
CA LEU A 450 12.66 6.92 16.42
C LEU A 450 13.28 7.34 17.78
N GLU A 451 13.43 8.64 18.05
CA GLU A 451 13.88 9.18 19.35
C GLU A 451 12.83 9.09 20.47
N ILE A 452 11.59 8.74 20.15
CA ILE A 452 10.48 8.62 21.09
C ILE A 452 10.51 7.23 21.75
N HIS A 453 10.64 7.22 23.07
CA HIS A 453 11.02 6.03 23.86
C HIS A 453 9.84 5.09 24.15
N GLN A 454 8.63 5.65 24.30
CA GLN A 454 7.38 4.93 24.59
C GLN A 454 6.26 5.37 23.63
N PRO A 455 6.41 5.11 22.31
CA PRO A 455 5.51 5.62 21.28
C PRO A 455 4.05 5.16 21.43
N GLU A 456 3.82 4.02 22.08
CA GLU A 456 2.49 3.52 22.47
C GLU A 456 1.76 4.40 23.50
N ARG A 457 2.48 5.30 24.18
CA ARG A 457 1.93 6.30 25.10
C ARG A 457 1.84 7.71 24.50
N VAL A 458 2.62 8.00 23.46
CA VAL A 458 2.64 9.33 22.84
C VAL A 458 1.41 9.50 21.97
N ARG A 459 0.51 10.40 22.39
CA ARG A 459 -0.81 10.61 21.78
C ARG A 459 -0.62 11.00 20.31
N GLY A 460 -0.82 10.00 19.47
CA GLY A 460 -0.61 10.14 18.04
C GLY A 460 0.85 10.13 17.60
N TRP A 461 1.63 9.14 18.04
CA TRP A 461 2.90 8.78 17.40
C TRP A 461 2.72 7.85 16.20
N GLY A 462 1.93 6.77 16.36
CA GLY A 462 1.74 5.72 15.34
C GLY A 462 1.14 6.22 14.03
N THR A 463 0.50 7.38 14.16
CA THR A 463 0.39 8.54 13.30
C THR A 463 1.54 8.85 12.36
N LEU A 464 2.52 9.59 12.87
CA LEU A 464 3.41 10.43 12.13
C LEU A 464 4.61 9.59 11.70
N ALA A 465 4.93 8.61 12.55
CA ALA A 465 5.53 7.34 12.18
C ALA A 465 5.03 6.84 10.83
N HIS A 466 3.73 6.99 10.58
CA HIS A 466 3.12 6.50 9.39
C HIS A 466 2.92 7.52 8.26
N ASP A 467 2.53 8.77 8.48
CA ASP A 467 2.47 9.72 7.36
C ASP A 467 3.85 9.97 6.70
N VAL A 468 4.95 9.73 7.43
CA VAL A 468 6.31 9.60 6.87
C VAL A 468 6.47 8.37 5.97
N LEU A 469 5.83 7.27 6.34
CA LEU A 469 5.89 5.99 5.65
C LEU A 469 4.93 5.88 4.46
N THR A 470 3.81 6.60 4.39
CA THR A 470 2.99 6.66 3.15
C THR A 470 3.69 7.40 2.02
N GLN A 471 4.39 8.48 2.35
CA GLN A 471 5.31 9.13 1.41
C GLN A 471 6.45 8.17 0.96
N SER A 472 6.74 7.15 1.77
CA SER A 472 7.81 6.16 1.56
C SER A 472 7.30 4.79 1.09
N PHE A 473 6.12 4.79 0.45
CA PHE A 473 5.35 3.65 -0.04
C PHE A 473 4.84 2.69 1.00
N PRO A 474 3.63 2.15 0.79
CA PRO A 474 3.33 0.82 1.30
C PRO A 474 4.31 -0.21 0.80
N GLU A 475 4.64 -1.16 1.67
CA GLU A 475 5.79 -2.01 1.44
C GLU A 475 5.56 -3.05 0.29
N VAL A 476 4.38 -3.05 -0.38
CA VAL A 476 4.00 -3.76 -1.63
C VAL A 476 2.94 -2.98 -2.43
N THR A 477 2.87 -3.15 -3.76
CA THR A 477 1.73 -2.86 -4.66
C THR A 477 1.53 -3.94 -5.75
N PHE A 478 0.29 -4.31 -6.15
CA PHE A 478 -0.02 -5.22 -7.30
C PHE A 478 -0.55 -4.41 -8.56
N ARG A 479 -1.28 -4.97 -9.59
CA ARG A 479 -2.08 -4.25 -10.67
C ARG A 479 -2.80 -5.07 -11.80
N VAL A 480 -3.99 -4.70 -12.35
CA VAL A 480 -4.59 -4.86 -13.75
C VAL A 480 -5.97 -4.09 -13.88
N PRO A 481 -6.90 -4.24 -14.89
CA PRO A 481 -8.14 -3.39 -15.03
C PRO A 481 -9.58 -4.01 -15.13
N TYR A 482 -10.57 -3.30 -14.53
CA TYR A 482 -12.09 -3.31 -14.47
C TYR A 482 -12.71 -3.42 -13.01
N GLY A 483 -13.97 -3.02 -12.67
CA GLY A 483 -14.48 -3.08 -11.24
C GLY A 483 -15.85 -2.55 -10.67
N VAL A 484 -16.14 -2.84 -9.35
CA VAL A 484 -17.23 -2.25 -8.45
C VAL A 484 -16.93 -1.97 -6.88
N ASN A 485 -17.55 -2.57 -5.81
CA ASN A 485 -17.77 -1.99 -4.39
C ASN A 485 -17.40 -2.68 -2.91
N ALA A 486 -16.20 -2.77 -2.17
CA ALA A 486 -15.74 -3.62 -0.92
C ALA A 486 -14.48 -4.68 -0.80
N ALA A 487 -13.94 -5.24 0.36
CA ALA A 487 -12.70 -6.15 0.59
C ALA A 487 -12.54 -7.09 1.93
N SER A 488 -11.46 -7.87 2.40
CA SER A 488 -11.40 -8.84 3.64
C SER A 488 -10.03 -9.53 4.35
N ILE A 489 -9.90 -10.73 5.12
CA ILE A 489 -8.77 -11.81 5.42
C ILE A 489 -8.74 -13.08 6.44
N SER A 490 -7.56 -13.69 6.91
CA SER A 490 -6.96 -15.11 6.80
C SER A 490 -6.29 -15.92 7.98
N PRO A 491 -7.02 -16.65 8.82
CA PRO A 491 -6.52 -17.30 10.07
C PRO A 491 -5.26 -18.24 10.29
N ASP A 492 -4.19 -18.26 9.50
CA ASP A 492 -2.77 -18.56 9.93
C ASP A 492 -1.85 -17.35 9.67
N GLY A 493 -2.52 -16.27 9.34
CA GLY A 493 -1.97 -15.05 8.91
C GLY A 493 -1.06 -15.30 7.73
N GLN A 494 -1.47 -16.04 6.69
CA GLN A 494 -0.60 -16.24 5.53
C GLN A 494 -1.11 -15.72 4.17
N HIS A 495 -2.42 -15.46 3.89
CA HIS A 495 -2.93 -15.29 2.50
C HIS A 495 -4.23 -14.39 2.28
N VAL A 496 -4.77 -14.12 1.06
CA VAL A 496 -5.75 -13.02 0.62
C VAL A 496 -6.48 -13.37 -0.73
N LEU A 497 -7.43 -12.57 -1.28
CA LEU A 497 -8.27 -12.84 -2.48
C LEU A 497 -9.32 -11.74 -2.91
N MET A 498 -9.92 -11.70 -4.13
CA MET A 498 -10.72 -10.54 -4.66
C MET A 498 -12.27 -10.59 -4.72
N LYS A 499 -12.91 -9.41 -4.86
CA LYS A 499 -14.32 -9.19 -5.22
C LYS A 499 -14.60 -8.01 -6.20
N SER A 500 -15.77 -7.96 -6.86
CA SER A 500 -16.33 -7.03 -7.88
C SER A 500 -16.84 -7.68 -9.17
N GLY A 501 -18.13 -7.60 -9.48
CA GLY A 501 -18.59 -7.80 -10.85
C GLY A 501 -18.69 -9.25 -11.34
N TYR A 502 -17.60 -9.83 -11.89
CA TYR A 502 -17.61 -10.90 -12.94
C TYR A 502 -16.31 -11.79 -13.11
N GLN A 503 -15.60 -12.33 -12.09
CA GLN A 503 -14.44 -13.35 -12.09
C GLN A 503 -14.19 -13.80 -10.63
N ALA A 504 -13.04 -14.33 -10.20
CA ALA A 504 -12.09 -13.57 -9.39
C ALA A 504 -10.94 -14.44 -8.96
N LEU A 505 -10.13 -14.03 -7.98
CA LEU A 505 -8.92 -14.75 -7.69
C LEU A 505 -8.40 -14.75 -6.25
N VAL A 506 -7.21 -15.33 -6.17
CA VAL A 506 -6.27 -15.40 -5.06
C VAL A 506 -4.91 -14.83 -5.55
N TRP A 507 -3.88 -14.70 -4.70
CA TRP A 507 -2.44 -14.37 -4.96
C TRP A 507 -1.56 -15.15 -3.86
N ARG A 508 -0.42 -14.66 -3.31
CA ARG A 508 0.22 -14.85 -1.94
C ARG A 508 0.87 -13.53 -1.38
N VAL A 509 1.26 -13.53 -0.10
CA VAL A 509 1.55 -12.37 0.74
C VAL A 509 2.82 -11.56 0.45
N ASP A 510 3.88 -12.27 0.16
CA ASP A 510 5.28 -11.86 0.36
C ASP A 510 6.01 -11.54 -0.96
N GLY A 511 5.37 -11.81 -2.09
CA GLY A 511 5.77 -11.39 -3.44
C GLY A 511 6.12 -12.44 -4.47
N ARG A 512 6.37 -13.65 -4.01
CA ARG A 512 6.86 -14.78 -4.81
C ARG A 512 5.76 -15.76 -5.27
N GLY A 513 5.14 -15.54 -6.44
CA GLY A 513 4.36 -16.60 -7.13
C GLY A 513 3.44 -16.15 -8.27
N LYS A 514 2.64 -17.08 -8.85
CA LYS A 514 2.20 -17.02 -10.26
C LYS A 514 0.84 -17.73 -10.51
N PRO A 515 0.02 -17.35 -11.53
CA PRO A 515 -1.42 -17.27 -11.26
C PRO A 515 -2.52 -18.36 -11.64
N VAL A 516 -3.50 -18.66 -10.73
CA VAL A 516 -4.89 -19.35 -10.77
C VAL A 516 -6.07 -18.31 -10.64
N VAL A 517 -7.30 -18.58 -11.15
CA VAL A 517 -8.56 -17.74 -11.14
C VAL A 517 -9.88 -18.49 -11.29
N LEU A 518 -10.98 -17.91 -10.80
CA LEU A 518 -12.21 -18.51 -10.31
C LEU A 518 -13.48 -17.72 -10.80
N TRP A 519 -13.87 -17.91 -12.07
CA TRP A 519 -15.09 -17.48 -12.81
C TRP A 519 -16.50 -17.95 -12.00
N HIS A 520 -17.91 -17.66 -11.90
CA HIS A 520 -19.33 -16.91 -12.25
C HIS A 520 -19.90 -15.77 -13.21
N GLU A 521 -21.08 -15.95 -13.81
CA GLU A 521 -21.59 -15.03 -14.87
C GLU A 521 -21.78 -13.53 -14.48
N LYS A 522 -22.24 -13.22 -13.26
CA LYS A 522 -22.20 -11.88 -12.59
C LYS A 522 -22.45 -12.09 -11.08
N ILE A 523 -22.11 -11.22 -10.11
CA ILE A 523 -21.97 -11.66 -8.69
C ILE A 523 -22.30 -10.67 -7.51
N HIS A 524 -22.34 -11.13 -6.22
CA HIS A 524 -22.61 -10.37 -4.97
C HIS A 524 -21.88 -10.60 -3.58
N SER A 525 -21.11 -11.65 -3.19
CA SER A 525 -20.43 -11.87 -1.84
C SER A 525 -19.84 -13.27 -1.50
N ALA A 526 -18.89 -13.39 -0.55
CA ALA A 526 -18.41 -14.67 0.02
C ALA A 526 -17.59 -14.48 1.29
N ALA A 527 -17.39 -15.53 2.11
CA ALA A 527 -16.41 -15.53 3.22
C ALA A 527 -15.90 -16.91 3.63
N PHE A 528 -15.00 -16.89 4.62
CA PHE A 528 -14.31 -17.94 5.37
C PHE A 528 -14.19 -17.57 6.90
N SER A 529 -13.18 -18.02 7.68
CA SER A 529 -13.38 -18.66 9.02
C SER A 529 -12.11 -18.95 9.89
N PRO A 530 -12.15 -19.46 11.17
CA PRO A 530 -11.09 -19.58 12.27
C PRO A 530 -10.11 -20.74 12.72
N ASP A 531 -10.16 -22.04 12.34
CA ASP A 531 -9.15 -23.15 12.64
C ASP A 531 -8.39 -24.03 11.52
N GLY A 532 -8.84 -24.29 10.26
CA GLY A 532 -8.11 -24.85 9.07
C GLY A 532 -8.11 -24.11 7.65
N GLN A 533 -8.37 -24.71 6.48
CA GLN A 533 -7.56 -24.32 5.28
C GLN A 533 -8.21 -24.15 3.85
N TYR A 534 -9.29 -23.37 3.53
CA TYR A 534 -10.13 -23.55 2.27
C TYR A 534 -11.16 -22.37 1.95
N VAL A 535 -11.90 -22.18 0.77
CA VAL A 535 -13.14 -21.24 0.50
C VAL A 535 -14.00 -21.19 -0.81
N VAL A 536 -14.78 -20.15 -1.28
CA VAL A 536 -16.25 -20.30 -1.64
C VAL A 536 -17.05 -19.19 -2.40
N THR A 537 -18.00 -19.45 -3.32
CA THR A 537 -18.49 -18.57 -4.41
C THR A 537 -19.95 -18.58 -4.90
N ALA A 538 -20.26 -17.68 -5.86
CA ALA A 538 -21.60 -17.43 -6.37
C ALA A 538 -21.79 -16.35 -7.43
N GLY A 539 -23.02 -15.97 -7.78
CA GLY A 539 -23.42 -15.37 -9.04
C GLY A 539 -24.63 -14.43 -8.88
N GLU A 540 -25.26 -14.07 -10.00
CA GLU A 540 -26.48 -13.28 -10.29
C GLU A 540 -27.33 -14.03 -11.35
N ASP A 541 -26.65 -14.68 -12.26
CA ASP A 541 -26.92 -16.06 -12.61
C ASP A 541 -26.98 -16.91 -11.29
N GLY A 542 -27.87 -17.90 -10.94
CA GLY A 542 -27.92 -18.53 -9.55
C GLY A 542 -28.16 -20.06 -9.29
N MET A 543 -27.43 -21.11 -8.81
CA MET A 543 -26.12 -21.74 -8.30
C MET A 543 -25.35 -21.42 -6.98
N ALA A 544 -24.22 -22.05 -6.58
CA ALA A 544 -23.03 -21.50 -5.82
C ALA A 544 -21.70 -22.38 -6.08
N ARG A 545 -20.41 -22.19 -5.60
CA ARG A 545 -19.15 -23.10 -5.68
C ARG A 545 -17.95 -22.90 -4.65
N VAL A 546 -16.86 -23.74 -4.59
CA VAL A 546 -15.91 -23.88 -3.41
C VAL A 546 -14.45 -24.52 -3.60
N HIS A 547 -13.44 -24.36 -2.66
CA HIS A 547 -12.00 -23.95 -2.97
C HIS A 547 -10.76 -24.02 -1.99
N ARG A 548 -9.49 -23.69 -2.47
CA ARG A 548 -8.12 -23.49 -1.78
C ARG A 548 -7.09 -22.44 -2.54
N VAL A 549 -5.72 -22.19 -2.31
CA VAL A 549 -4.74 -21.13 -2.99
C VAL A 549 -3.63 -21.49 -4.07
N ASP A 550 -2.64 -22.38 -3.83
CA ASP A 550 -1.55 -22.90 -4.69
C ASP A 550 -1.95 -23.61 -5.98
N GLY A 551 -2.48 -24.83 -5.90
CA GLY A 551 -3.11 -25.55 -6.98
C GLY A 551 -2.64 -27.01 -7.25
N LYS A 552 -3.49 -28.09 -7.16
CA LYS A 552 -3.38 -29.56 -7.50
C LYS A 552 -4.71 -30.50 -7.66
N GLY A 553 -5.68 -30.48 -8.63
CA GLY A 553 -6.80 -31.53 -8.68
C GLY A 553 -8.10 -31.47 -9.59
N GLU A 554 -9.15 -32.30 -9.27
CA GLU A 554 -10.55 -32.43 -9.87
C GLU A 554 -11.73 -32.66 -8.80
N PRO A 555 -13.04 -32.26 -9.00
CA PRO A 555 -13.82 -31.57 -7.90
C PRO A 555 -15.38 -31.25 -7.89
N VAL A 556 -15.78 -30.18 -7.14
CA VAL A 556 -16.81 -30.12 -6.08
C VAL A 556 -18.07 -29.22 -6.32
N VAL A 557 -19.20 -29.79 -6.80
CA VAL A 557 -20.44 -29.02 -7.13
C VAL A 557 -21.79 -29.52 -6.61
N LEU A 558 -22.69 -28.59 -6.27
CA LEU A 558 -23.79 -28.78 -5.34
C LEU A 558 -25.13 -28.11 -5.74
N LYS A 559 -25.71 -28.37 -6.93
CA LYS A 559 -27.10 -27.91 -7.24
C LYS A 559 -28.08 -28.32 -6.11
N GLY A 560 -29.07 -27.47 -5.80
CA GLY A 560 -29.76 -26.91 -6.92
C GLY A 560 -31.10 -26.26 -6.93
N HIS A 561 -31.15 -25.06 -7.45
CA HIS A 561 -32.19 -24.09 -7.21
C HIS A 561 -31.91 -23.01 -8.38
N ALA A 562 -32.85 -22.38 -9.15
CA ALA A 562 -32.85 -21.64 -10.46
C ALA A 562 -32.26 -20.19 -10.72
N GLY A 563 -32.92 -19.11 -10.28
CA GLY A 563 -32.92 -17.72 -10.87
C GLY A 563 -31.85 -16.66 -10.45
N PRO A 564 -32.23 -15.42 -10.01
CA PRO A 564 -31.34 -14.29 -9.60
C PRO A 564 -31.05 -14.09 -8.07
N VAL A 565 -30.11 -13.18 -7.64
CA VAL A 565 -29.24 -13.53 -6.45
C VAL A 565 -28.59 -12.48 -5.48
N VAL A 566 -27.96 -12.88 -4.31
CA VAL A 566 -27.30 -11.99 -3.27
C VAL A 566 -26.10 -12.56 -2.37
N SER A 567 -25.94 -12.28 -1.04
CA SER A 567 -24.65 -12.28 -0.23
C SER A 567 -24.37 -13.42 0.85
N ALA A 568 -23.22 -13.48 1.59
CA ALA A 568 -22.53 -14.70 2.16
C ALA A 568 -21.69 -14.61 3.48
N ALA A 569 -21.36 -15.74 4.20
CA ALA A 569 -20.16 -15.90 5.09
C ALA A 569 -19.89 -17.31 5.76
N PHE A 570 -18.82 -17.54 6.58
CA PHE A 570 -18.35 -18.91 7.02
C PHE A 570 -18.07 -19.13 8.56
N SER A 571 -17.80 -20.40 8.98
CA SER A 571 -17.97 -21.01 10.34
C SER A 571 -16.78 -21.11 11.29
N PRO A 572 -16.98 -21.61 12.54
CA PRO A 572 -15.88 -21.88 13.47
C PRO A 572 -15.41 -23.36 13.68
N ASP A 573 -15.95 -24.38 12.97
CA ASP A 573 -15.63 -25.84 13.15
C ASP A 573 -14.50 -26.53 12.42
N GLY A 574 -14.77 -26.71 11.15
CA GLY A 574 -14.82 -28.06 10.64
C GLY A 574 -15.35 -28.02 9.26
N GLN A 575 -16.67 -27.77 9.09
CA GLN A 575 -17.36 -28.35 7.96
C GLN A 575 -18.39 -27.52 7.13
N ARG A 576 -19.02 -26.36 7.48
CA ARG A 576 -20.52 -26.00 7.11
C ARG A 576 -20.42 -24.37 6.88
N VAL A 577 -21.39 -23.66 6.19
CA VAL A 577 -21.58 -22.54 5.16
C VAL A 577 -22.42 -21.26 5.54
N VAL A 578 -22.68 -20.17 4.75
CA VAL A 578 -23.93 -19.31 4.76
C VAL A 578 -24.18 -18.24 3.65
N THR A 579 -25.45 -18.02 3.19
CA THR A 579 -25.95 -17.44 1.83
C THR A 579 -27.25 -16.56 2.33
N ALA A 580 -27.57 -15.46 1.61
CA ALA A 580 -28.87 -14.88 1.16
C ALA A 580 -29.11 -14.76 -0.40
N SER A 581 -30.34 -14.83 -0.96
CA SER A 581 -30.67 -15.01 -2.43
C SER A 581 -32.02 -14.37 -2.93
N LYS A 582 -32.42 -14.38 -4.25
CA LYS A 582 -33.62 -13.61 -4.75
C LYS A 582 -34.99 -14.28 -5.02
N ASP A 583 -35.23 -15.57 -5.29
CA ASP A 583 -36.63 -16.12 -5.36
C ASP A 583 -37.39 -16.12 -4.02
N GLY A 584 -36.76 -15.56 -2.96
CA GLY A 584 -37.35 -15.29 -1.66
C GLY A 584 -36.34 -15.29 -0.52
N THR A 585 -35.19 -16.00 -0.59
CA THR A 585 -34.61 -16.71 0.58
C THR A 585 -33.08 -17.25 0.39
N ALA A 586 -32.48 -18.41 0.84
CA ALA A 586 -31.10 -19.05 0.83
C ALA A 586 -30.95 -20.53 1.46
N ARG A 587 -30.06 -21.53 1.16
CA ARG A 587 -30.04 -22.94 1.79
C ARG A 587 -28.80 -23.28 2.67
N VAL A 588 -28.76 -24.43 3.36
CA VAL A 588 -27.54 -25.02 3.98
C VAL A 588 -27.31 -26.44 3.46
N TRP A 589 -26.25 -27.06 3.94
CA TRP A 589 -25.52 -28.25 3.51
C TRP A 589 -24.93 -28.86 4.81
N ARG A 590 -24.70 -30.17 5.03
CA ARG A 590 -23.30 -30.50 5.46
C ARG A 590 -22.52 -30.39 4.13
N ALA A 591 -21.25 -30.01 4.07
CA ALA A 591 -21.01 -29.01 3.05
C ALA A 591 -21.14 -29.45 1.57
N ASP A 592 -20.47 -30.46 1.11
CA ASP A 592 -19.71 -30.51 -0.12
C ASP A 592 -20.26 -31.26 -1.41
N GLY A 593 -21.43 -31.95 -1.41
CA GLY A 593 -21.68 -33.30 -2.07
C GLY A 593 -22.97 -34.23 -2.01
N THR A 594 -23.42 -35.30 -1.26
CA THR A 594 -23.35 -36.04 0.06
C THR A 594 -24.64 -36.25 0.97
N GLY A 595 -25.94 -36.51 0.62
CA GLY A 595 -27.03 -36.77 1.67
C GLY A 595 -28.56 -36.74 1.33
N GLU A 596 -29.44 -36.17 2.21
CA GLU A 596 -30.81 -35.56 1.92
C GLU A 596 -31.06 -34.21 2.70
N PRO A 597 -32.06 -33.30 2.43
CA PRO A 597 -32.19 -31.94 3.00
C PRO A 597 -33.66 -31.48 3.25
N GLY A 598 -33.95 -30.20 3.45
CA GLY A 598 -33.14 -29.20 4.13
C GLY A 598 -32.88 -27.83 3.45
N GLU A 599 -33.62 -26.78 3.84
CA GLU A 599 -33.56 -25.45 3.20
C GLU A 599 -33.36 -24.18 4.10
N LEU A 600 -34.29 -23.19 4.26
CA LEU A 600 -34.61 -22.27 5.44
C LEU A 600 -35.99 -21.43 5.35
N LYS A 601 -37.16 -21.72 5.98
CA LYS A 601 -38.55 -21.64 5.38
C LYS A 601 -39.32 -20.35 4.98
N GLY A 602 -38.71 -19.40 4.25
CA GLY A 602 -39.41 -18.44 3.37
C GLY A 602 -39.49 -16.98 3.84
N HIS A 603 -40.11 -16.15 2.99
CA HIS A 603 -40.31 -14.69 3.11
C HIS A 603 -41.54 -14.21 2.33
N THR A 604 -41.86 -12.91 2.42
CA THR A 604 -42.75 -12.23 1.44
C THR A 604 -42.00 -11.54 0.28
N GLY A 605 -40.67 -11.43 0.33
CA GLY A 605 -39.78 -10.92 -0.74
C GLY A 605 -38.36 -11.51 -0.64
N PRO A 606 -37.34 -11.05 -1.39
CA PRO A 606 -35.97 -11.60 -1.33
C PRO A 606 -35.24 -11.59 0.03
N VAL A 607 -34.06 -12.23 0.11
CA VAL A 607 -33.10 -12.22 1.24
C VAL A 607 -31.75 -11.76 0.68
N VAL A 608 -30.99 -10.90 1.38
CA VAL A 608 -29.83 -10.21 0.78
C VAL A 608 -28.43 -10.40 1.40
N SER A 609 -28.22 -10.71 2.68
CA SER A 609 -26.90 -11.22 3.18
C SER A 609 -27.05 -12.21 4.33
N ALA A 610 -25.97 -12.89 4.74
CA ALA A 610 -26.04 -13.88 5.80
C ALA A 610 -24.69 -14.31 6.45
N THR A 611 -24.63 -14.63 7.77
CA THR A 611 -23.39 -15.12 8.45
C THR A 611 -23.57 -15.92 9.76
N PHE A 612 -22.51 -16.16 10.51
CA PHE A 612 -22.26 -17.21 11.49
C PHE A 612 -22.14 -16.76 12.92
N GLY A 613 -22.42 -17.65 13.87
CA GLY A 613 -21.88 -17.56 15.24
C GLY A 613 -20.43 -17.97 15.38
N PRO A 614 -19.51 -17.04 15.69
CA PRO A 614 -18.09 -17.33 15.74
C PRO A 614 -17.62 -18.26 16.87
N ASP A 615 -18.35 -18.39 17.99
CA ASP A 615 -17.73 -18.89 19.24
C ASP A 615 -18.38 -20.13 19.84
N SER A 616 -18.37 -21.25 19.12
CA SER A 616 -18.77 -22.55 19.69
C SER A 616 -17.64 -23.58 19.68
N PRO A 617 -17.82 -24.76 20.32
CA PRO A 617 -17.13 -26.02 19.97
C PRO A 617 -17.91 -27.05 19.13
N ASP A 618 -19.23 -26.92 18.90
CA ASP A 618 -20.00 -27.89 18.09
C ASP A 618 -21.32 -27.35 17.50
N GLY A 619 -21.37 -26.03 17.47
CA GLY A 619 -22.45 -25.11 17.17
C GLY A 619 -23.60 -25.60 16.29
N GLN A 620 -24.81 -25.24 16.68
CA GLN A 620 -25.96 -25.25 15.79
C GLN A 620 -26.60 -23.85 15.89
N ARG A 621 -26.48 -22.90 14.92
CA ARG A 621 -27.23 -21.62 14.63
C ARG A 621 -26.55 -20.63 13.46
N VAL A 622 -27.12 -20.04 12.31
CA VAL A 622 -26.82 -18.94 11.20
C VAL A 622 -27.33 -17.35 11.22
N VAL A 623 -27.28 -16.41 10.26
CA VAL A 623 -28.06 -15.09 10.29
C VAL A 623 -28.29 -14.47 8.91
N THR A 624 -29.35 -13.68 8.61
CA THR A 624 -29.62 -13.02 7.30
C THR A 624 -30.29 -11.63 7.35
N ALA A 625 -30.23 -10.88 6.23
CA ALA A 625 -30.99 -9.66 5.84
C ALA A 625 -31.91 -9.93 4.60
N GLY A 626 -32.92 -9.10 4.23
CA GLY A 626 -33.82 -9.29 3.06
C GLY A 626 -34.83 -8.16 2.71
N GLU A 627 -35.91 -8.38 1.95
CA GLU A 627 -36.56 -7.25 1.23
C GLU A 627 -37.98 -6.88 1.63
N ASP A 628 -38.82 -7.78 2.13
CA ASP A 628 -40.23 -7.48 2.46
C ASP A 628 -40.40 -6.73 3.79
N GLY A 629 -39.40 -5.93 4.15
CA GLY A 629 -39.06 -5.68 5.53
C GLY A 629 -38.90 -7.00 6.29
N THR A 630 -38.29 -8.04 5.69
CA THR A 630 -37.90 -9.20 6.48
C THR A 630 -36.54 -9.87 6.21
N ALA A 631 -36.06 -10.65 7.20
CA ALA A 631 -34.87 -11.52 7.35
C ALA A 631 -34.61 -11.96 8.84
N ARG A 632 -33.42 -12.37 9.34
CA ARG A 632 -33.43 -13.42 10.39
C ARG A 632 -32.17 -13.80 11.31
N VAL A 633 -32.29 -14.10 12.66
CA VAL A 633 -31.57 -15.13 13.52
C VAL A 633 -32.44 -16.35 13.86
N TRP A 634 -31.97 -17.57 13.70
CA TRP A 634 -32.82 -18.77 13.49
C TRP A 634 -32.22 -20.04 14.13
N ARG A 635 -32.49 -21.21 13.59
CA ARG A 635 -31.83 -22.46 13.94
C ARG A 635 -30.91 -23.00 12.85
N ALA A 636 -29.67 -23.36 13.21
CA ALA A 636 -28.68 -24.10 12.42
C ALA A 636 -28.31 -25.49 12.93
N ASP A 637 -29.26 -26.09 13.59
CA ASP A 637 -29.69 -27.43 13.28
C ASP A 637 -30.92 -27.41 12.34
N GLY A 638 -31.38 -26.19 12.06
CA GLY A 638 -32.61 -25.91 11.42
C GLY A 638 -33.76 -26.64 12.03
N THR A 639 -34.02 -26.58 13.33
CA THR A 639 -35.28 -27.16 13.82
C THR A 639 -36.15 -26.21 14.65
N GLY A 640 -37.03 -25.41 14.02
CA GLY A 640 -38.09 -24.75 14.79
C GLY A 640 -39.05 -23.69 14.19
N GLU A 641 -39.41 -22.72 15.05
CA GLU A 641 -40.44 -21.68 14.90
C GLU A 641 -39.87 -20.29 15.18
N PRO A 642 -39.71 -19.43 14.19
CA PRO A 642 -38.90 -18.23 14.33
C PRO A 642 -39.08 -16.95 15.22
N VAL A 643 -38.03 -16.42 15.88
CA VAL A 643 -37.61 -15.00 16.18
C VAL A 643 -38.21 -13.88 15.31
N VAL A 644 -38.78 -12.88 15.93
CA VAL A 644 -39.33 -11.70 15.29
C VAL A 644 -39.38 -10.56 16.34
N LEU A 645 -39.50 -9.30 15.89
CA LEU A 645 -38.43 -8.28 16.06
C LEU A 645 -38.76 -6.91 15.39
N ARG A 646 -40.02 -6.69 15.00
CA ARG A 646 -40.54 -6.06 13.76
C ARG A 646 -40.33 -4.47 13.60
N HIS A 647 -40.13 -3.97 12.35
CA HIS A 647 -39.61 -2.69 11.73
C HIS A 647 -40.24 -2.27 10.33
N GLU A 648 -39.78 -1.20 9.64
CA GLU A 648 -40.42 -0.50 8.48
C GLU A 648 -39.50 -0.22 7.23
N GLY A 649 -39.52 -0.98 6.10
CA GLY A 649 -38.55 -0.78 4.98
C GLY A 649 -38.09 -2.04 4.17
N ARG A 650 -36.95 -1.97 3.44
CA ARG A 650 -36.13 -3.11 2.91
C ARG A 650 -34.81 -3.20 3.69
N VAL A 651 -34.26 -4.40 3.82
CA VAL A 651 -33.05 -4.75 4.55
C VAL A 651 -31.91 -5.14 3.61
N ASP A 652 -30.67 -4.97 4.07
CA ASP A 652 -29.47 -5.03 3.22
C ASP A 652 -28.32 -6.01 3.65
N SER A 653 -27.97 -6.23 4.93
CA SER A 653 -26.83 -7.13 5.32
C SER A 653 -26.70 -7.47 6.81
N ALA A 654 -26.83 -8.74 7.18
CA ALA A 654 -26.84 -9.23 8.54
C ALA A 654 -25.57 -9.97 8.98
N THR A 655 -25.33 -9.91 10.28
CA THR A 655 -24.18 -10.53 10.94
C THR A 655 -24.33 -10.59 12.46
N PHE A 656 -23.25 -11.01 13.10
CA PHE A 656 -23.24 -11.90 14.21
C PHE A 656 -22.00 -11.74 15.06
N SER A 657 -22.10 -11.70 16.39
CA SER A 657 -20.90 -11.67 17.23
C SER A 657 -20.51 -13.03 17.77
N PRO A 658 -19.20 -13.23 18.01
CA PRO A 658 -18.64 -14.26 18.88
C PRO A 658 -19.35 -14.25 20.22
N ASP A 659 -19.32 -13.21 21.07
CA ASP A 659 -20.19 -13.25 22.26
C ASP A 659 -21.70 -13.15 21.95
N GLY A 660 -22.13 -12.75 20.76
CA GLY A 660 -23.48 -12.66 20.17
C GLY A 660 -24.72 -12.51 21.06
N GLN A 661 -24.59 -12.23 22.35
CA GLN A 661 -25.62 -11.79 23.26
C GLN A 661 -26.28 -10.53 22.66
N HIS A 662 -25.63 -9.88 21.65
CA HIS A 662 -25.85 -8.53 21.13
C HIS A 662 -25.52 -8.33 19.60
N VAL A 663 -26.47 -7.91 18.66
CA VAL A 663 -26.52 -8.39 17.22
C VAL A 663 -27.40 -7.72 16.07
N VAL A 664 -27.68 -8.24 14.79
CA VAL A 664 -27.83 -7.32 13.55
C VAL A 664 -28.63 -7.48 12.15
N THR A 665 -29.70 -6.68 11.75
CA THR A 665 -30.46 -6.31 10.41
C THR A 665 -30.34 -4.87 9.66
N LEU A 666 -30.10 -4.64 8.33
CA LEU A 666 -29.84 -3.26 7.70
C LEU A 666 -31.09 -2.45 7.27
N ASN A 667 -31.05 -1.11 7.02
CA ASN A 667 -32.04 -0.32 6.20
C ASN A 667 -31.56 1.12 5.95
N SER A 668 -32.38 2.11 5.55
CA SER A 668 -32.07 3.52 5.15
C SER A 668 -32.84 4.67 5.95
N GLY A 669 -32.45 5.05 7.20
CA GLY A 669 -33.09 5.98 8.17
C GLY A 669 -32.84 5.97 9.74
N ALA A 670 -32.16 5.07 10.53
CA ALA A 670 -31.44 5.17 11.85
C ALA A 670 -31.03 3.79 12.43
N ALA A 671 -30.01 3.61 13.29
CA ALA A 671 -29.47 2.25 13.55
C ALA A 671 -30.15 1.46 14.67
N ARG A 672 -30.40 0.18 14.42
CA ARG A 672 -30.92 -0.72 15.45
C ARG A 672 -29.83 -1.58 16.08
N VAL A 673 -30.19 -2.20 17.20
CA VAL A 673 -29.54 -3.38 17.79
C VAL A 673 -30.59 -4.05 18.73
N TRP A 674 -31.69 -4.72 18.32
CA TRP A 674 -32.84 -5.16 19.20
C TRP A 674 -32.49 -6.27 20.23
N ARG A 675 -33.17 -6.42 21.38
CA ARG A 675 -33.15 -7.69 22.18
C ARG A 675 -33.65 -8.76 21.17
N ALA A 676 -33.00 -9.93 21.00
CA ALA A 676 -33.37 -10.92 19.96
C ALA A 676 -33.96 -12.26 20.36
N ASP A 677 -33.64 -12.79 21.53
CA ASP A 677 -34.38 -13.90 22.14
C ASP A 677 -35.79 -13.37 22.45
N GLY A 678 -36.57 -13.14 21.41
CA GLY A 678 -37.34 -11.93 21.15
C GLY A 678 -38.42 -11.32 22.06
N ARG A 679 -38.30 -11.26 23.43
CA ARG A 679 -38.54 -9.40 25.64
C ARG A 679 -37.76 -8.00 25.77
N GLY A 680 -38.13 -6.89 25.09
CA GLY A 680 -37.33 -5.63 24.99
C GLY A 680 -38.14 -4.35 24.63
N THR A 681 -37.52 -3.17 24.55
CA THR A 681 -37.83 -2.08 23.58
C THR A 681 -36.56 -1.35 23.19
N PRO A 682 -36.54 -0.58 22.08
CA PRO A 682 -35.30 -0.36 21.40
C PRO A 682 -34.85 1.13 21.37
N VAL A 683 -33.55 1.44 21.51
CA VAL A 683 -32.91 2.75 21.21
C VAL A 683 -32.65 3.06 19.78
N VAL A 684 -33.06 4.24 19.35
CA VAL A 684 -32.67 4.65 18.03
C VAL A 684 -31.22 5.07 18.08
N LEU A 685 -30.37 4.43 17.29
CA LEU A 685 -28.99 4.86 17.20
C LEU A 685 -28.96 6.01 16.20
N LYS A 686 -28.82 7.23 16.73
CA LYS A 686 -28.94 8.50 16.01
C LYS A 686 -27.68 9.38 16.03
N GLY A 687 -27.69 10.34 15.11
CA GLY A 687 -26.65 11.35 14.86
C GLY A 687 -26.27 11.57 13.38
N GLN A 688 -27.08 11.08 12.43
CA GLN A 688 -26.65 10.45 11.17
C GLN A 688 -27.23 11.12 9.87
N ARG A 689 -27.15 10.55 8.64
CA ARG A 689 -27.85 11.11 7.43
C ARG A 689 -28.17 10.23 6.19
N GLY A 690 -27.50 9.11 5.86
CA GLY A 690 -27.41 8.58 4.47
C GLY A 690 -28.22 7.31 4.12
N ALA A 691 -27.73 6.56 3.10
CA ALA A 691 -28.17 5.19 2.74
C ALA A 691 -27.04 4.15 2.96
N VAL A 692 -27.07 2.91 2.42
CA VAL A 692 -26.71 1.73 3.26
C VAL A 692 -26.34 0.38 2.61
N VAL A 693 -25.22 -0.28 3.03
CA VAL A 693 -24.90 -1.66 2.53
C VAL A 693 -24.15 -2.69 3.45
N SER A 694 -23.46 -2.39 4.56
CA SER A 694 -23.04 -3.46 5.54
C SER A 694 -22.70 -3.00 6.96
N ALA A 695 -22.31 -3.94 7.84
CA ALA A 695 -21.48 -3.82 9.08
C ALA A 695 -21.24 -5.20 9.70
N ALA A 696 -20.41 -5.36 10.75
CA ALA A 696 -20.08 -6.66 11.35
C ALA A 696 -19.60 -6.62 12.83
N PHE A 697 -19.09 -7.76 13.34
CA PHE A 697 -18.70 -8.01 14.74
C PHE A 697 -17.30 -8.59 14.95
N SER A 698 -16.95 -8.57 16.23
CA SER A 698 -15.66 -8.58 16.92
C SER A 698 -15.70 -9.64 18.09
N PRO A 699 -14.62 -10.28 18.65
CA PRO A 699 -14.40 -11.01 20.09
C PRO A 699 -14.27 -10.10 22.22
N ASP A 700 -14.88 -9.10 23.04
CA ASP A 700 -14.88 -8.75 24.48
C ASP A 700 -16.11 -7.99 25.01
N GLY A 701 -17.14 -7.87 24.18
CA GLY A 701 -18.12 -6.81 24.29
C GLY A 701 -17.94 -5.52 23.48
N GLN A 702 -16.84 -4.79 23.63
CA GLN A 702 -16.99 -3.42 24.08
C GLN A 702 -17.34 -2.29 23.09
N LEU A 703 -16.97 -2.33 21.81
CA LEU A 703 -16.71 -1.11 20.97
C LEU A 703 -17.53 -0.90 19.65
N VAL A 704 -16.94 -0.82 18.42
CA VAL A 704 -17.52 -0.82 17.00
C VAL A 704 -18.82 -0.02 16.65
N VAL A 705 -19.14 0.31 15.39
CA VAL A 705 -18.60 1.28 14.39
C VAL A 705 -19.45 1.15 13.07
N THR A 706 -19.54 2.09 12.11
CA THR A 706 -20.52 2.09 10.93
C THR A 706 -20.06 2.63 9.55
N ALA A 707 -21.05 3.01 8.69
CA ALA A 707 -21.29 2.41 7.42
C ALA A 707 -22.33 2.97 6.30
N GLY A 708 -22.56 4.25 5.91
CA GLY A 708 -23.51 4.69 4.80
C GLY A 708 -23.14 5.46 3.44
N GLU A 709 -24.11 5.81 2.59
CA GLU A 709 -23.89 6.36 1.22
C GLU A 709 -23.65 7.90 1.07
N ASP A 710 -22.71 8.56 1.78
CA ASP A 710 -22.43 10.01 1.54
C ASP A 710 -21.10 10.75 1.89
N ARG A 711 -19.96 10.18 2.38
CA ARG A 711 -18.59 10.74 2.81
C ARG A 711 -17.88 10.69 4.23
N THR A 712 -18.39 10.15 5.36
CA THR A 712 -17.75 9.96 6.71
C THR A 712 -17.60 8.48 7.17
N ALA A 713 -17.27 8.11 8.43
CA ALA A 713 -17.59 6.93 9.24
C ALA A 713 -17.61 7.13 10.77
N ARG A 714 -18.33 6.26 11.52
CA ARG A 714 -18.60 6.38 12.98
C ARG A 714 -18.24 5.15 13.83
N VAL A 715 -17.28 5.19 14.79
CA VAL A 715 -17.04 4.22 15.90
C VAL A 715 -18.16 4.17 16.93
N TRP A 716 -18.64 3.03 17.43
CA TRP A 716 -19.70 3.02 18.44
C TRP A 716 -19.51 2.04 19.61
N ARG A 717 -20.63 1.51 20.14
CA ARG A 717 -21.11 1.79 21.50
C ARG A 717 -22.27 0.82 21.83
N ALA A 718 -22.75 0.66 23.06
CA ALA A 718 -24.10 0.11 23.39
C ALA A 718 -25.06 0.85 24.33
N ASP A 719 -24.95 0.69 25.64
CA ASP A 719 -25.74 1.36 26.70
C ASP A 719 -26.38 2.77 26.58
N GLY A 720 -25.88 3.77 25.84
CA GLY A 720 -25.56 5.09 26.44
C GLY A 720 -26.25 6.35 25.94
N LYS A 721 -25.70 7.55 26.26
CA LYS A 721 -26.36 8.86 26.03
C LYS A 721 -25.55 9.98 25.32
N ASP A 722 -24.22 10.03 25.43
CA ASP A 722 -23.36 11.17 25.05
C ASP A 722 -22.68 11.18 23.62
N LYS A 723 -21.39 10.78 23.41
CA LYS A 723 -20.44 11.58 22.55
C LYS A 723 -19.05 10.96 22.05
N PRO A 724 -18.27 11.58 21.09
CA PRO A 724 -18.29 11.06 19.70
C PRO A 724 -17.05 11.30 18.76
N ALA A 725 -16.06 10.41 18.71
CA ALA A 725 -15.05 10.18 17.67
C ALA A 725 -15.48 10.15 16.17
N GLU A 726 -14.87 10.98 15.33
CA GLU A 726 -14.88 10.99 13.84
C GLU A 726 -13.49 11.43 13.30
N LEU A 727 -13.16 11.40 12.01
CA LEU A 727 -12.95 10.23 11.12
C LEU A 727 -13.56 10.58 9.54
N LYS A 728 -12.29 11.02 9.03
CA LYS A 728 -11.72 11.63 7.72
C LYS A 728 -11.45 10.70 6.46
N GLY A 729 -12.39 10.53 5.50
CA GLY A 729 -12.54 9.51 4.38
C GLY A 729 -12.16 9.96 2.96
N HIS A 730 -12.32 9.32 1.76
CA HIS A 730 -12.07 9.95 0.41
C HIS A 730 -13.10 9.73 -0.77
N ALA A 731 -13.15 10.61 -1.79
CA ALA A 731 -14.26 11.23 -2.57
C ALA A 731 -15.65 10.59 -3.05
N GLN A 732 -15.99 9.29 -2.95
CA GLN A 732 -16.95 8.52 -3.93
C GLN A 732 -17.63 7.42 -2.93
N GLN A 733 -18.82 6.83 -3.22
CA GLN A 733 -19.56 5.73 -2.55
C GLN A 733 -18.83 4.48 -2.01
N LEU A 734 -19.46 3.94 -0.95
CA LEU A 734 -19.12 2.78 -0.14
C LEU A 734 -20.04 1.52 -0.28
N THR A 735 -19.79 0.37 0.41
CA THR A 735 -20.51 -0.97 0.34
C THR A 735 -20.23 -2.18 1.34
N SER A 736 -19.21 -2.26 2.23
CA SER A 736 -18.91 -3.34 3.25
C SER A 736 -17.67 -3.15 4.20
N ALA A 737 -17.22 -4.17 5.01
CA ALA A 737 -15.98 -4.40 5.86
C ALA A 737 -16.17 -5.46 7.00
N ALA A 738 -15.18 -5.73 7.86
CA ALA A 738 -15.27 -6.25 9.25
C ALA A 738 -13.98 -5.95 10.09
N PHE A 739 -13.62 -6.74 11.13
CA PHE A 739 -12.29 -6.81 11.81
C PHE A 739 -11.87 -8.28 12.21
N SER A 740 -11.30 -8.52 13.42
CA SER A 740 -10.44 -9.64 13.92
C SER A 740 -10.97 -10.44 15.15
N PRO A 741 -10.16 -11.34 15.82
CA PRO A 741 -10.11 -11.81 17.29
C PRO A 741 -9.25 -11.49 18.76
N ASP A 742 -7.45 -10.27 19.58
CA ASP A 742 -6.34 -9.17 19.46
C ASP A 742 -6.44 -7.65 19.83
N GLY A 743 -7.53 -6.91 19.70
CA GLY A 743 -7.55 -5.45 19.96
C GLY A 743 -8.14 -4.59 18.83
N GLN A 744 -7.41 -3.98 17.89
CA GLN A 744 -6.11 -3.29 18.04
C GLN A 744 -5.85 -2.26 16.90
N SER A 745 -6.24 -2.58 15.66
CA SER A 745 -6.17 -1.76 14.42
C SER A 745 -7.43 -1.95 13.54
N VAL A 746 -7.51 -1.50 12.24
CA VAL A 746 -8.52 -1.82 11.15
C VAL A 746 -8.65 -0.84 9.93
N VAL A 747 -9.74 -0.78 9.08
CA VAL A 747 -9.79 -0.72 7.56
C VAL A 747 -11.05 -0.27 6.70
N THR A 748 -10.95 -0.06 5.35
CA THR A 748 -11.98 0.66 4.47
C THR A 748 -12.15 0.71 2.83
N ALA A 749 -12.07 -0.25 1.85
CA ALA A 749 -12.39 -0.32 0.31
C ALA A 749 -12.84 0.81 -0.66
N SER A 750 -13.36 0.61 -1.89
CA SER A 750 -13.80 1.73 -2.79
C SER A 750 -13.88 1.41 -4.30
N LEU A 751 -14.87 1.96 -5.01
CA LEU A 751 -14.93 2.16 -6.44
C LEU A 751 -14.04 3.36 -6.85
N ASP A 752 -12.81 3.46 -6.30
CA ASP A 752 -11.86 4.58 -6.49
C ASP A 752 -10.31 4.46 -6.28
N GLY A 753 -9.81 3.35 -5.73
CA GLY A 753 -8.43 3.01 -5.46
C GLY A 753 -8.23 2.28 -4.16
N THR A 754 -9.18 2.51 -3.28
CA THR A 754 -8.81 2.92 -1.98
C THR A 754 -9.78 2.40 -0.99
N VAL A 755 -9.54 1.19 -0.52
CA VAL A 755 -9.59 0.98 0.90
C VAL A 755 -8.63 1.96 1.61
N ARG A 756 -8.53 1.97 2.92
CA ARG A 756 -7.49 2.49 3.81
C ARG A 756 -7.30 1.43 4.92
N VAL A 757 -6.04 1.12 5.32
CA VAL A 757 -5.61 0.35 6.52
C VAL A 757 -6.10 1.10 7.79
N TRP A 758 -5.27 1.44 8.80
CA TRP A 758 -5.42 2.28 10.03
C TRP A 758 -5.12 1.52 11.42
N ARG A 759 -4.28 1.97 12.41
CA ARG A 759 -4.18 1.46 13.84
C ARG A 759 -4.97 2.28 14.88
N THR A 760 -5.67 1.67 15.85
CA THR A 760 -6.71 2.41 16.59
C THR A 760 -6.30 3.27 17.79
N GLY A 761 -6.98 4.42 17.82
CA GLY A 761 -6.82 5.61 18.67
C GLY A 761 -7.04 6.99 17.98
N MET A 762 -7.08 7.13 16.65
CA MET A 762 -6.15 8.02 15.91
C MET A 762 -6.76 9.00 14.79
N GLY A 763 -6.26 9.17 13.51
CA GLY A 763 -6.09 10.43 12.62
C GLY A 763 -4.98 10.99 11.55
N GLU A 764 -3.83 10.40 11.00
CA GLU A 764 -2.73 10.63 9.93
C GLU A 764 -1.88 9.29 9.59
N ALA A 765 -2.05 8.40 8.54
CA ALA A 765 -1.31 7.08 8.26
C ALA A 765 -1.47 6.21 6.90
N VAL A 766 -1.71 4.85 6.91
CA VAL A 766 -1.34 3.68 5.96
C VAL A 766 -2.11 3.33 4.59
N VAL A 767 -1.59 3.58 3.35
CA VAL A 767 -2.39 3.65 2.03
C VAL A 767 -1.86 3.13 0.65
N LEU A 768 -2.73 2.79 -0.36
CA LEU A 768 -2.50 1.69 -1.32
C LEU A 768 -3.09 1.68 -2.83
N LYS A 769 -2.61 2.33 -3.97
CA LYS A 769 -3.08 2.62 -5.46
C LYS A 769 -3.79 1.70 -6.62
N HIS A 770 -3.23 1.32 -7.86
CA HIS A 770 -3.63 0.40 -9.10
C HIS A 770 -4.39 0.84 -10.47
N LYS A 771 -5.40 0.06 -11.03
CA LYS A 771 -5.99 0.06 -12.43
C LYS A 771 -7.43 -0.58 -12.84
N GLU A 772 -8.41 -1.22 -12.12
CA GLU A 772 -9.88 -0.82 -11.85
C GLU A 772 -10.58 -1.51 -10.59
N GLN A 773 -11.88 -1.24 -10.29
CA GLN A 773 -12.71 -1.10 -9.00
C GLN A 773 -13.17 -2.32 -8.08
N VAL A 774 -13.52 -2.19 -6.76
CA VAL A 774 -13.44 -3.24 -5.64
C VAL A 774 -14.67 -3.73 -4.81
N TYR A 775 -15.03 -5.03 -4.39
CA TYR A 775 -16.35 -5.58 -3.72
C TYR A 775 -16.64 -6.46 -2.36
N SER A 776 -15.84 -7.02 -1.39
CA SER A 776 -16.24 -7.94 -0.20
C SER A 776 -16.11 -7.54 1.33
N ALA A 777 -16.05 -8.46 2.36
CA ALA A 777 -15.94 -8.19 3.85
C ALA A 777 -15.49 -9.38 4.79
N VAL A 778 -14.52 -9.24 5.77
CA VAL A 778 -14.08 -10.15 6.95
C VAL A 778 -12.54 -10.22 7.22
N PHE A 779 -11.93 -10.85 8.25
CA PHE A 779 -10.46 -11.10 8.44
C PHE A 779 -10.12 -12.39 9.23
N THR A 780 -8.81 -12.62 9.45
CA THR A 780 -8.15 -13.51 10.41
C THR A 780 -8.78 -13.46 11.82
N PRO A 781 -9.09 -14.62 12.42
CA PRO A 781 -8.67 -15.35 13.66
C PRO A 781 -7.24 -15.69 14.23
N ASP A 782 -6.07 -15.76 13.54
CA ASP A 782 -4.73 -15.91 14.24
C ASP A 782 -3.66 -14.76 14.19
N GLY A 783 -3.56 -13.96 13.09
CA GLY A 783 -2.39 -13.13 12.81
C GLY A 783 -2.54 -11.92 11.87
N GLN A 784 -2.33 -12.10 10.55
CA GLN A 784 -1.32 -11.24 9.92
C GLN A 784 -1.54 -10.61 8.53
N ARG A 785 -2.39 -11.09 7.60
CA ARG A 785 -2.03 -11.00 6.14
C ARG A 785 -3.18 -11.09 5.08
N VAL A 786 -3.55 -10.08 4.23
CA VAL A 786 -4.94 -9.50 4.03
C VAL A 786 -5.92 -9.53 2.73
N VAL A 787 -6.98 -10.39 2.60
CA VAL A 787 -8.02 -10.62 1.52
C VAL A 787 -8.61 -9.33 0.97
N THR A 788 -8.81 -9.16 -0.33
CA THR A 788 -9.16 -7.86 -0.94
C THR A 788 -9.15 -7.89 -2.48
N ALA A 789 -9.78 -6.88 -3.12
CA ALA A 789 -10.92 -7.20 -3.98
C ALA A 789 -11.40 -6.25 -5.10
N SER A 790 -10.96 -6.29 -6.40
CA SER A 790 -11.35 -5.47 -7.61
C SER A 790 -11.60 -6.15 -8.98
N ASP A 791 -12.48 -5.64 -9.92
CA ASP A 791 -13.00 -6.34 -11.16
C ASP A 791 -11.96 -6.72 -12.25
N ASP A 792 -10.70 -6.55 -11.87
CA ASP A 792 -9.60 -6.16 -12.72
C ASP A 792 -8.75 -7.29 -13.32
N LYS A 793 -9.13 -8.51 -13.00
CA LYS A 793 -8.49 -9.79 -13.40
C LYS A 793 -7.22 -10.17 -12.64
N ALA A 794 -7.00 -9.65 -11.42
CA ALA A 794 -5.96 -10.13 -10.49
C ALA A 794 -6.29 -9.89 -8.97
N ALA A 795 -6.09 -10.83 -8.02
CA ALA A 795 -6.76 -10.78 -6.70
C ALA A 795 -6.09 -11.17 -5.37
N ARG A 796 -5.97 -10.27 -4.43
CA ARG A 796 -4.56 -9.95 -4.15
C ARG A 796 -4.00 -10.71 -2.97
N VAL A 797 -2.79 -10.45 -2.44
CA VAL A 797 -2.25 -11.06 -1.20
C VAL A 797 -1.07 -10.38 -0.49
N TRP A 798 -1.16 -10.22 0.85
CA TRP A 798 -0.40 -9.18 1.51
C TRP A 798 -0.02 -9.33 2.99
N TRP A 799 1.20 -9.04 3.45
CA TRP A 799 1.48 -8.79 4.88
C TRP A 799 0.79 -7.52 5.27
N VAL A 800 0.03 -7.39 6.35
CA VAL A 800 -0.44 -6.03 6.66
C VAL A 800 0.73 -5.10 6.73
N GLU A 801 1.74 -5.51 7.51
CA GLU A 801 2.88 -4.65 7.83
C GLU A 801 3.29 -3.91 6.59
N GLY A 802 3.37 -4.64 5.49
CA GLY A 802 3.22 -4.07 4.18
C GLY A 802 3.96 -4.86 3.15
N THR A 803 4.55 -6.00 3.50
CA THR A 803 5.96 -6.37 3.31
C THR A 803 6.32 -7.14 2.04
N GLY A 804 7.13 -6.54 1.16
CA GLY A 804 7.91 -7.26 0.16
C GLY A 804 7.45 -7.03 -1.28
N GLU A 805 6.78 -8.01 -1.89
CA GLU A 805 6.21 -7.87 -3.25
C GLU A 805 4.82 -8.58 -3.35
N PRO A 806 4.24 -8.74 -4.56
CA PRO A 806 2.94 -9.32 -4.79
C PRO A 806 2.90 -10.70 -5.52
N VAL A 807 2.40 -11.78 -4.91
CA VAL A 807 2.42 -13.13 -5.56
C VAL A 807 1.21 -13.39 -6.46
N VAL A 808 1.33 -13.28 -7.77
CA VAL A 808 0.22 -13.35 -8.75
C VAL A 808 -0.72 -14.56 -8.60
N LEU A 809 -2.05 -14.38 -8.40
CA LEU A 809 -3.10 -15.27 -8.95
C LEU A 809 -4.05 -14.51 -9.95
N SER A 810 -4.36 -15.02 -11.18
CA SER A 810 -4.70 -14.33 -12.52
C SER A 810 -4.72 -15.22 -13.84
N GLY A 811 -5.86 -15.51 -14.48
CA GLY A 811 -6.05 -16.79 -15.22
C GLY A 811 -7.44 -17.11 -15.84
N VAL A 812 -8.54 -16.43 -15.48
CA VAL A 812 -9.84 -16.37 -16.18
C VAL A 812 -10.40 -14.92 -16.07
N GLY A 813 -11.67 -14.56 -16.40
CA GLY A 813 -12.06 -13.15 -16.73
C GLY A 813 -13.09 -12.44 -15.81
N GLN A 814 -12.90 -11.11 -15.52
CA GLN A 814 -13.69 -9.96 -14.90
C GLN A 814 -14.27 -9.71 -13.41
N VAL A 815 -13.70 -10.21 -12.29
CA VAL A 815 -13.56 -9.82 -10.82
C VAL A 815 -14.33 -10.15 -9.47
N ASP A 816 -15.27 -11.07 -9.15
CA ASP A 816 -15.99 -11.14 -7.83
C ASP A 816 -15.75 -12.22 -6.65
N SER A 817 -16.04 -11.82 -5.38
CA SER A 817 -16.05 -12.32 -3.96
C SER A 817 -14.88 -12.82 -3.10
N ALA A 818 -14.86 -12.52 -1.78
CA ALA A 818 -13.66 -12.63 -0.93
C ALA A 818 -13.80 -12.59 0.65
N ALA A 819 -13.36 -13.57 1.51
CA ALA A 819 -13.07 -13.31 2.98
C ALA A 819 -12.44 -14.32 4.07
N PHE A 820 -11.14 -14.35 4.43
CA PHE A 820 -10.29 -15.58 4.80
C PHE A 820 -10.43 -16.58 6.00
N SER A 821 -9.87 -17.77 5.73
CA SER A 821 -9.79 -19.20 6.20
C SER A 821 -9.03 -19.64 7.45
N PRO A 822 -9.35 -20.83 7.94
CA PRO A 822 -9.25 -21.15 9.37
C PRO A 822 -7.90 -21.41 10.17
N ASP A 823 -6.88 -22.16 9.76
CA ASP A 823 -5.44 -21.97 9.95
C ASP A 823 -4.90 -21.36 8.66
N GLY A 824 -5.59 -20.41 8.01
CA GLY A 824 -5.20 -19.54 6.87
C GLY A 824 -4.42 -20.13 5.70
N GLN A 825 -4.39 -21.46 5.65
CA GLN A 825 -3.51 -22.15 4.77
C GLN A 825 -4.18 -22.30 3.41
N ARG A 826 -5.44 -21.92 3.05
CA ARG A 826 -5.96 -21.94 1.63
C ARG A 826 -7.23 -21.07 1.26
N VAL A 827 -7.55 -20.86 -0.06
CA VAL A 827 -8.50 -19.83 -0.68
C VAL A 827 -9.48 -20.23 -1.84
N PHE A 828 -9.77 -19.44 -2.92
CA PHE A 828 -11.14 -19.19 -3.50
C PHE A 828 -11.37 -17.99 -4.44
N THR A 829 -12.28 -18.06 -5.47
CA THR A 829 -13.12 -16.95 -6.05
C THR A 829 -14.31 -17.17 -7.03
N ARG A 830 -15.10 -16.12 -7.29
CA ARG A 830 -16.54 -16.14 -7.60
C ARG A 830 -16.92 -15.33 -8.91
N GLY A 831 -16.86 -15.87 -10.19
CA GLY A 831 -16.88 -15.18 -11.59
C GLY A 831 -17.01 -15.47 -13.26
N HIS A 832 -17.34 -16.44 -14.25
CA HIS A 832 -18.10 -17.76 -14.70
C HIS A 832 -17.98 -19.27 -14.09
N GLN A 833 -16.84 -20.00 -14.02
CA GLN A 833 -16.46 -21.28 -13.34
C GLN A 833 -15.24 -21.30 -12.32
N VAL A 834 -15.25 -22.21 -11.35
CA VAL A 834 -14.61 -21.99 -10.01
C VAL A 834 -13.47 -22.95 -9.70
N TRP A 835 -12.45 -22.55 -8.92
CA TRP A 835 -11.27 -23.41 -8.67
C TRP A 835 -10.60 -23.42 -7.28
N THR A 836 -10.36 -24.62 -6.79
CA THR A 836 -9.68 -24.87 -5.52
C THR A 836 -8.15 -24.74 -5.74
N TRP A 837 -7.32 -24.46 -4.71
CA TRP A 837 -5.83 -24.40 -4.79
C TRP A 837 -5.06 -24.97 -3.46
N ARG A 838 -3.96 -24.45 -2.82
CA ARG A 838 -3.55 -24.40 -1.34
C ARG A 838 -2.61 -23.18 -0.90
N ALA A 839 -2.79 -22.39 0.16
CA ALA A 839 -1.85 -21.33 0.70
C ALA A 839 -0.92 -20.58 -0.27
N ASP A 840 0.18 -21.22 -0.63
CA ASP A 840 1.45 -20.66 -1.01
C ASP A 840 1.66 -20.53 -2.54
N GLY A 841 0.59 -20.35 -3.32
CA GLY A 841 0.62 -19.81 -4.70
C GLY A 841 1.31 -20.63 -5.82
N LYS A 842 1.19 -21.96 -5.82
CA LYS A 842 1.90 -23.01 -6.62
C LYS A 842 1.02 -24.12 -7.34
N GLY A 843 0.51 -23.97 -8.59
CA GLY A 843 -0.05 -25.09 -9.43
C GLY A 843 -1.52 -24.95 -9.96
N PRO A 844 -2.40 -26.00 -10.04
CA PRO A 844 -3.88 -25.90 -10.20
C PRO A 844 -4.85 -26.86 -9.36
N LEU A 845 -5.60 -26.46 -8.28
CA LEU A 845 -6.27 -27.39 -7.26
C LEU A 845 -7.75 -27.55 -7.42
N VAL A 846 -8.34 -27.22 -8.58
CA VAL A 846 -9.29 -28.05 -9.37
C VAL A 846 -10.18 -27.21 -10.32
N GLU A 847 -10.65 -27.67 -11.50
CA GLU A 847 -11.77 -26.95 -12.19
C GLU A 847 -13.13 -27.54 -11.79
N LEU A 848 -13.88 -26.85 -10.93
CA LEU A 848 -15.23 -27.28 -10.54
C LEU A 848 -16.34 -26.72 -11.41
N LYS A 849 -17.44 -27.46 -11.45
CA LYS A 849 -18.35 -27.58 -12.60
C LYS A 849 -19.81 -27.32 -12.21
N GLN A 850 -20.30 -26.10 -12.39
CA GLN A 850 -21.73 -25.73 -12.26
C GLN A 850 -22.59 -26.93 -12.67
N ARG A 851 -23.56 -27.37 -11.85
CA ARG A 851 -24.61 -28.25 -12.39
C ARG A 851 -25.35 -27.44 -13.49
N ALA A 852 -26.29 -28.01 -14.23
CA ALA A 852 -26.93 -27.26 -15.32
C ALA A 852 -28.23 -26.53 -14.91
N GLY A 853 -28.57 -25.44 -15.60
CA GLY A 853 -29.94 -24.88 -15.61
C GLY A 853 -30.37 -24.15 -14.34
N SER A 854 -29.39 -23.78 -13.52
CA SER A 854 -29.40 -22.61 -12.66
C SER A 854 -27.97 -22.06 -12.60
N LEU A 855 -27.63 -20.85 -12.08
CA LEU A 855 -26.32 -20.22 -12.45
C LEU A 855 -25.17 -19.83 -11.41
N LEU A 856 -25.27 -19.09 -10.25
CA LEU A 856 -24.46 -18.98 -8.96
C LEU A 856 -24.94 -18.03 -7.71
N VAL A 857 -24.75 -18.21 -6.36
CA VAL A 857 -25.48 -17.46 -5.22
C VAL A 857 -24.81 -16.86 -3.92
N PHE A 858 -24.11 -17.57 -3.02
CA PHE A 858 -23.04 -17.03 -2.13
C PHE A 858 -21.75 -17.85 -2.10
N ALA A 859 -21.89 -19.17 -2.22
CA ALA A 859 -21.48 -20.19 -1.25
C ALA A 859 -21.08 -19.70 0.17
N ALA A 860 -20.98 -20.63 1.12
CA ALA A 860 -19.95 -20.45 2.14
C ALA A 860 -19.23 -21.71 2.64
N PHE A 861 -18.27 -21.45 3.57
CA PHE A 861 -16.17 -22.62 5.18
C PHE A 861 -16.14 -22.77 6.76
N SER A 862 -16.44 -23.90 7.38
CA SER A 862 -15.56 -25.06 7.53
C SER A 862 -14.12 -24.75 8.05
N PRO A 863 -13.87 -24.77 9.38
CA PRO A 863 -12.56 -24.92 10.05
C PRO A 863 -11.63 -26.13 9.87
N ASP A 864 -11.79 -27.33 10.47
CA ASP A 864 -11.01 -28.56 10.09
C ASP A 864 -10.81 -28.60 8.57
N GLY A 865 -11.88 -28.12 7.94
CA GLY A 865 -11.90 -27.29 6.79
C GLY A 865 -12.13 -28.11 5.57
N GLN A 866 -12.27 -29.40 5.72
CA GLN A 866 -12.14 -30.29 4.59
C GLN A 866 -13.39 -30.27 3.68
N HIS A 867 -14.33 -29.33 3.87
CA HIS A 867 -15.73 -29.39 3.46
C HIS A 867 -16.34 -28.07 2.89
N VAL A 868 -16.51 -28.06 1.58
CA VAL A 868 -17.04 -27.05 0.63
C VAL A 868 -18.56 -26.77 0.72
N ALA A 869 -19.24 -25.60 0.80
CA ALA A 869 -20.62 -25.57 0.20
C ALA A 869 -21.29 -24.34 -0.36
N MET A 870 -22.31 -24.64 -1.16
CA MET A 870 -22.89 -23.76 -2.11
C MET A 870 -24.34 -24.12 -2.44
N VAL A 871 -25.24 -23.15 -2.25
CA VAL A 871 -26.68 -23.13 -2.56
C VAL A 871 -27.04 -22.36 -3.80
N TYR A 872 -28.14 -22.75 -4.42
CA TYR A 872 -28.66 -22.34 -5.71
C TYR A 872 -30.00 -21.49 -5.49
N LEU A 873 -31.02 -21.34 -6.37
CA LEU A 873 -32.41 -20.75 -6.07
C LEU A 873 -33.76 -21.16 -6.90
N ASP A 874 -34.72 -22.14 -6.64
CA ASP A 874 -35.16 -23.60 -7.04
C ASP A 874 -35.29 -24.79 -5.97
N GLY A 875 -34.67 -26.01 -5.99
CA GLY A 875 -35.09 -27.19 -5.14
C GLY A 875 -34.11 -28.17 -4.38
N VAL A 876 -32.76 -28.06 -4.34
CA VAL A 876 -31.80 -29.13 -3.95
C VAL A 876 -30.52 -28.70 -3.14
N VAL A 877 -29.88 -29.61 -2.37
CA VAL A 877 -28.61 -29.49 -1.58
C VAL A 877 -27.58 -30.62 -1.92
N GLN A 878 -26.28 -30.60 -1.52
CA GLN A 878 -25.19 -31.64 -1.74
C GLN A 878 -24.13 -31.73 -0.50
N VAL A 879 -23.55 -32.86 0.09
CA VAL A 879 -22.21 -33.10 0.92
C VAL A 879 -20.77 -33.96 0.55
N TRP A 880 -19.58 -33.51 -0.05
CA TRP A 880 -18.26 -34.15 -0.57
C TRP A 880 -17.05 -33.21 -0.95
N ARG A 881 -15.75 -33.59 -0.83
CA ARG A 881 -14.68 -32.77 -0.18
C ARG A 881 -13.80 -31.77 -0.96
N THR A 882 -13.21 -30.84 -0.20
CA THR A 882 -12.27 -29.77 -0.63
C THR A 882 -10.90 -30.17 -1.16
N ASP A 883 -10.40 -31.32 -0.74
CA ASP A 883 -9.23 -31.95 -1.34
C ASP A 883 -9.52 -32.46 -2.75
N GLY A 884 -10.76 -32.32 -3.23
CA GLY A 884 -11.20 -32.87 -4.49
C GLY A 884 -11.37 -34.39 -4.38
N THR A 885 -11.85 -34.90 -3.23
CA THR A 885 -12.12 -36.34 -3.06
C THR A 885 -13.60 -36.64 -2.81
N GLY A 886 -14.25 -37.31 -3.77
CA GLY A 886 -15.68 -37.68 -3.71
C GLY A 886 -16.47 -37.38 -5.00
N GLU A 887 -17.79 -37.35 -4.87
CA GLU A 887 -18.80 -36.94 -5.87
C GLU A 887 -20.01 -36.39 -5.09
N PRO A 888 -20.90 -35.58 -5.67
CA PRO A 888 -21.92 -34.93 -4.90
C PRO A 888 -23.28 -35.70 -4.88
N VAL A 889 -23.55 -36.52 -3.86
CA VAL A 889 -24.92 -36.98 -3.50
C VAL A 889 -25.91 -35.84 -3.14
N GLU A 890 -26.77 -35.49 -4.08
CA GLU A 890 -27.87 -34.55 -3.89
C GLU A 890 -28.88 -34.85 -2.80
N LEU A 891 -29.58 -33.80 -2.45
CA LEU A 891 -30.52 -33.67 -1.37
C LEU A 891 -31.75 -32.86 -1.91
N LYS A 892 -33.06 -33.12 -1.68
CA LYS A 892 -34.21 -32.22 -2.07
C LYS A 892 -35.21 -31.75 -0.95
N HIS A 893 -35.56 -30.45 -0.78
CA HIS A 893 -36.90 -30.03 -0.22
C HIS A 893 -37.64 -28.95 -1.04
N GLU A 894 -38.77 -28.48 -0.51
CA GLU A 894 -39.88 -27.96 -1.34
C GLU A 894 -39.86 -26.44 -1.57
N GLY A 895 -39.32 -26.04 -2.72
CA GLY A 895 -39.48 -24.70 -3.29
C GLY A 895 -38.47 -23.74 -2.74
N ARG A 896 -38.93 -22.55 -2.35
CA ARG A 896 -38.01 -21.60 -1.73
C ARG A 896 -37.47 -22.12 -0.39
N VAL A 897 -36.52 -21.37 0.14
CA VAL A 897 -35.41 -21.73 1.03
C VAL A 897 -34.68 -20.47 1.46
N GLY A 898 -34.19 -20.21 2.70
CA GLY A 898 -33.77 -18.91 3.37
C GLY A 898 -32.47 -18.55 4.19
N SER A 899 -31.51 -19.43 4.55
CA SER A 899 -30.13 -19.25 5.08
C SER A 899 -29.45 -20.63 5.30
N ALA A 900 -28.36 -20.76 6.10
CA ALA A 900 -27.20 -21.52 5.59
C ALA A 900 -25.94 -22.04 6.44
N ALA A 901 -25.82 -22.17 7.81
CA ALA A 901 -24.57 -22.27 8.68
C ALA A 901 -24.23 -23.34 9.78
N PHE A 902 -22.98 -23.38 10.28
CA PHE A 902 -22.29 -24.47 11.02
C PHE A 902 -21.63 -24.35 12.41
N SER A 903 -21.44 -25.52 12.99
CA SER A 903 -20.73 -25.78 14.22
C SER A 903 -19.32 -25.26 14.38
N PRO A 904 -18.79 -25.48 15.61
CA PRO A 904 -17.38 -25.80 15.82
C PRO A 904 -16.85 -27.26 15.94
N ASP A 905 -17.64 -28.30 15.63
CA ASP A 905 -17.20 -29.70 15.46
C ASP A 905 -17.19 -30.19 14.01
N GLY A 906 -18.15 -29.70 13.21
CA GLY A 906 -18.43 -30.12 11.84
C GLY A 906 -19.81 -30.74 11.62
N GLN A 907 -20.36 -31.43 12.62
CA GLN A 907 -20.79 -32.82 12.36
C GLN A 907 -22.33 -33.08 12.23
N ARG A 908 -23.20 -32.27 12.82
CA ARG A 908 -24.67 -32.25 12.57
C ARG A 908 -24.98 -31.28 11.41
N VAL A 909 -26.21 -30.77 11.18
CA VAL A 909 -26.49 -29.61 10.26
C VAL A 909 -27.78 -28.92 10.60
N VAL A 910 -27.89 -27.69 10.12
CA VAL A 910 -29.06 -26.86 9.78
C VAL A 910 -30.08 -27.44 8.81
N THR A 911 -31.11 -26.63 8.50
CA THR A 911 -31.68 -26.18 7.20
C THR A 911 -33.23 -26.10 7.30
N VAL A 912 -34.02 -25.29 6.56
CA VAL A 912 -35.44 -25.00 6.94
C VAL A 912 -36.60 -24.55 5.94
N GLY A 913 -36.75 -24.59 4.55
CA GLY A 913 -37.12 -23.57 3.38
C GLY A 913 -38.33 -22.72 2.66
N GLU A 914 -39.62 -23.01 2.44
CA GLU A 914 -40.72 -22.05 2.10
C GLU A 914 -42.03 -22.41 2.82
N ASP A 915 -42.31 -23.71 2.90
CA ASP A 915 -43.32 -24.39 3.74
C ASP A 915 -43.30 -24.14 5.28
N ARG A 916 -42.62 -23.10 5.79
CA ARG A 916 -42.52 -22.64 7.21
C ARG A 916 -41.85 -23.59 8.25
N THR A 917 -41.07 -24.56 7.80
CA THR A 917 -40.41 -25.62 8.59
C THR A 917 -38.92 -25.42 8.87
N ALA A 918 -38.14 -26.53 8.81
CA ALA A 918 -36.90 -26.84 9.56
C ALA A 918 -36.48 -28.31 9.43
N ARG A 919 -35.20 -28.65 9.20
CA ARG A 919 -34.55 -29.96 9.08
C ARG A 919 -33.01 -29.99 9.48
N VAL A 920 -32.45 -30.99 10.18
CA VAL A 920 -30.99 -31.25 10.50
C VAL A 920 -30.32 -32.27 9.56
N TRP A 921 -28.98 -32.29 9.31
CA TRP A 921 -28.27 -33.24 8.38
C TRP A 921 -26.84 -33.71 8.78
N ARG A 922 -26.08 -34.37 7.86
CA ARG A 922 -24.69 -34.92 8.03
C ARG A 922 -23.77 -34.88 6.75
N VAL A 923 -22.41 -35.07 6.80
CA VAL A 923 -21.41 -34.95 5.65
C VAL A 923 -21.19 -36.21 4.88
N ASP A 924 -20.95 -37.24 5.65
CA ASP A 924 -21.13 -38.61 5.28
C ASP A 924 -22.52 -38.87 4.65
N GLY A 925 -23.44 -37.89 4.69
CA GLY A 925 -24.80 -37.97 4.16
C GLY A 925 -25.69 -38.92 4.92
N THR A 926 -25.24 -39.36 6.10
CA THR A 926 -25.85 -40.50 6.76
C THR A 926 -27.12 -40.08 7.47
N GLY A 927 -28.23 -40.61 6.97
CA GLY A 927 -29.53 -40.52 7.63
C GLY A 927 -30.40 -39.36 7.19
N GLU A 928 -31.63 -39.45 7.68
CA GLU A 928 -32.71 -38.50 7.47
C GLU A 928 -32.65 -37.30 8.43
N PRO A 929 -33.50 -36.28 8.22
CA PRO A 929 -33.50 -35.15 9.12
C PRO A 929 -34.29 -35.38 10.39
N VAL A 930 -33.82 -34.68 11.41
CA VAL A 930 -34.71 -34.14 12.43
C VAL A 930 -35.40 -32.91 11.85
N VAL A 931 -36.73 -32.81 11.87
CA VAL A 931 -37.52 -31.68 11.31
C VAL A 931 -38.32 -31.01 12.42
N LEU A 932 -38.32 -29.69 12.53
CA LEU A 932 -39.31 -28.96 13.35
C LEU A 932 -39.97 -27.84 12.54
N ARG A 933 -40.99 -27.20 13.10
CA ARG A 933 -42.00 -26.49 12.30
C ARG A 933 -42.72 -25.43 13.13
N GLY A 934 -43.35 -24.48 12.45
CA GLY A 934 -44.67 -23.99 12.89
C GLY A 934 -45.07 -22.56 12.54
N HIS A 935 -44.20 -21.74 11.93
CA HIS A 935 -44.48 -20.30 11.88
C HIS A 935 -45.64 -19.87 11.01
N ALA A 936 -46.20 -18.70 11.34
CA ALA A 936 -47.41 -18.19 10.69
C ALA A 936 -47.08 -17.56 9.34
N THR A 937 -46.09 -16.67 9.30
CA THR A 937 -45.44 -16.24 8.07
C THR A 937 -44.32 -17.19 7.70
N LYS A 938 -43.71 -16.97 6.54
CA LYS A 938 -42.57 -17.76 6.10
C LYS A 938 -41.25 -17.18 6.68
N VAL A 939 -40.23 -18.05 6.88
CA VAL A 939 -39.27 -18.31 8.01
C VAL A 939 -37.75 -18.39 7.58
N THR A 940 -36.64 -17.81 8.14
CA THR A 940 -35.27 -18.02 7.45
C THR A 940 -33.82 -18.11 7.99
N SER A 941 -33.28 -17.69 9.14
CA SER A 941 -31.78 -17.63 9.24
C SER A 941 -31.20 -17.37 10.61
N ALA A 942 -30.07 -17.92 11.03
CA ALA A 942 -29.89 -18.94 12.10
C ALA A 942 -29.12 -18.98 13.54
N ALA A 943 -28.26 -18.10 14.20
CA ALA A 943 -26.78 -18.02 14.73
C ALA A 943 -26.00 -18.61 16.01
N PHE A 944 -24.78 -19.20 15.93
CA PHE A 944 -24.28 -20.39 16.70
C PHE A 944 -24.61 -20.46 18.17
N SER A 945 -25.25 -21.55 18.68
CA SER A 945 -25.01 -21.80 20.10
C SER A 945 -23.54 -22.13 20.30
N PRO A 946 -22.94 -21.58 21.35
CA PRO A 946 -21.57 -21.79 21.82
C PRO A 946 -21.26 -23.18 22.30
N ASP A 947 -22.24 -24.05 22.30
CA ASP A 947 -22.21 -25.38 22.90
C ASP A 947 -22.65 -26.46 21.92
N GLY A 948 -22.96 -26.09 20.67
CA GLY A 948 -23.55 -27.01 19.69
C GLY A 948 -24.90 -27.62 19.98
N GLN A 949 -25.51 -27.38 21.14
CA GLN A 949 -26.74 -28.05 21.57
C GLN A 949 -28.00 -27.21 21.40
N ARG A 950 -27.93 -25.88 21.33
CA ARG A 950 -29.11 -24.98 21.41
C ARG A 950 -29.25 -24.08 20.21
N VAL A 951 -30.46 -23.82 19.74
CA VAL A 951 -30.61 -23.26 18.41
C VAL A 951 -31.80 -22.24 18.36
N VAL A 952 -31.85 -21.09 17.62
CA VAL A 952 -32.81 -19.94 17.83
C VAL A 952 -33.57 -19.27 16.65
N THR A 953 -34.52 -19.97 16.01
CA THR A 953 -35.40 -19.61 14.84
C THR A 953 -35.72 -18.06 14.60
N THR A 954 -35.94 -17.42 13.39
CA THR A 954 -36.54 -16.03 12.96
C THR A 954 -37.46 -15.88 11.65
N SER A 955 -38.39 -14.91 11.65
CA SER A 955 -39.51 -14.62 10.71
C SER A 955 -39.55 -13.08 10.43
N GLY A 956 -40.61 -12.29 10.18
CA GLY A 956 -42.00 -12.57 9.79
C GLY A 956 -43.12 -11.95 10.67
N ASP A 957 -43.52 -12.59 11.78
CA ASP A 957 -44.78 -12.37 12.54
C ASP A 957 -44.69 -12.04 14.07
N GLU A 958 -43.79 -11.16 14.47
CA GLU A 958 -43.50 -10.67 15.84
C GLU A 958 -43.09 -11.70 16.92
N THR A 959 -43.45 -12.99 16.81
CA THR A 959 -43.08 -14.07 17.77
C THR A 959 -41.65 -14.55 17.62
N ALA A 960 -41.05 -15.21 18.63
CA ALA A 960 -39.60 -15.31 18.60
C ALA A 960 -38.89 -16.39 19.42
N ARG A 961 -37.96 -17.26 18.89
CA ARG A 961 -37.71 -18.56 19.59
C ARG A 961 -36.38 -19.33 19.54
N VAL A 962 -36.00 -19.95 20.68
CA VAL A 962 -34.89 -20.94 20.93
C VAL A 962 -35.43 -22.38 21.11
N TRP A 963 -34.71 -23.45 20.71
CA TRP A 963 -35.05 -24.87 21.00
C TRP A 963 -33.78 -25.77 21.20
N GLN A 964 -33.88 -27.13 21.19
CA GLN A 964 -32.74 -28.12 21.29
C GLN A 964 -32.36 -28.91 20.01
N ALA A 965 -31.05 -29.15 19.80
CA ALA A 965 -30.40 -29.41 18.50
C ALA A 965 -30.59 -30.80 17.85
N ASP A 966 -31.21 -31.71 18.59
CA ASP A 966 -31.68 -33.02 18.14
C ASP A 966 -33.20 -33.02 17.87
N GLY A 967 -33.79 -31.82 17.85
CA GLY A 967 -35.21 -31.54 17.66
C GLY A 967 -36.12 -31.87 18.83
N LYS A 968 -35.58 -32.12 20.03
CA LYS A 968 -36.39 -32.50 21.18
C LYS A 968 -36.93 -31.29 21.95
N GLY A 969 -38.23 -31.30 22.22
CA GLY A 969 -38.89 -30.29 23.03
C GLY A 969 -39.32 -29.04 22.28
N GLU A 970 -39.87 -28.09 23.01
CA GLU A 970 -40.58 -26.92 22.48
C GLU A 970 -39.73 -25.67 22.31
N PRO A 971 -40.20 -24.69 21.50
CA PRO A 971 -39.60 -23.38 21.42
C PRO A 971 -39.79 -22.57 22.71
N VAL A 972 -38.71 -21.98 23.18
CA VAL A 972 -38.72 -20.80 24.04
C VAL A 972 -39.33 -19.63 23.27
N VAL A 973 -40.58 -19.20 23.49
CA VAL A 973 -41.22 -18.08 22.75
C VAL A 973 -41.09 -16.72 23.42
N LEU A 974 -40.97 -15.69 22.59
CA LEU A 974 -40.48 -14.35 22.86
C LEU A 974 -41.28 -13.41 21.85
N LYS A 975 -41.55 -12.09 22.03
CA LYS A 975 -42.34 -11.26 21.04
C LYS A 975 -42.11 -9.71 20.92
N GLN A 976 -42.21 -9.09 19.71
CA GLN A 976 -41.88 -7.66 19.35
C GLN A 976 -42.90 -6.97 18.33
N GLU A 977 -42.56 -5.97 17.46
CA GLU A 977 -43.53 -4.94 16.88
C GLU A 977 -43.80 -4.75 15.32
N GLU A 978 -43.16 -3.87 14.48
CA GLU A 978 -43.57 -3.49 13.04
C GLU A 978 -43.53 -4.49 11.75
N ARG A 979 -42.36 -4.92 11.13
CA ARG A 979 -41.91 -6.04 10.15
C ARG A 979 -40.36 -6.46 10.19
N VAL A 980 -39.85 -7.74 10.13
CA VAL A 980 -38.49 -8.18 10.72
C VAL A 980 -37.27 -8.72 10.00
N ASP A 981 -36.04 -8.48 10.53
CA ASP A 981 -34.79 -8.91 9.88
C ASP A 981 -33.44 -9.50 10.49
N SER A 982 -33.15 -10.02 11.74
CA SER A 982 -31.80 -10.67 12.07
C SER A 982 -31.60 -11.30 13.50
N ALA A 983 -30.33 -11.56 14.00
CA ALA A 983 -29.75 -11.63 15.40
C ALA A 983 -28.52 -12.60 15.73
N ALA A 984 -28.12 -12.91 17.01
CA ALA A 984 -26.96 -13.79 17.51
C ALA A 984 -26.79 -14.47 18.94
N PHE A 985 -25.62 -15.13 19.26
CA PHE A 985 -25.17 -15.93 20.46
C PHE A 985 -23.60 -15.99 20.70
N SER A 986 -23.13 -16.57 21.84
CA SER A 986 -21.82 -16.37 22.56
C SER A 986 -20.51 -17.20 22.33
N PRO A 987 -19.51 -17.19 23.27
CA PRO A 987 -18.91 -18.41 23.83
C PRO A 987 -19.56 -18.93 25.12
N ASP A 988 -20.17 -18.06 25.93
CA ASP A 988 -20.84 -18.46 27.18
C ASP A 988 -22.17 -19.25 26.98
N GLY A 989 -22.84 -19.07 25.84
CA GLY A 989 -24.15 -19.56 25.45
C GLY A 989 -25.45 -18.86 25.91
N GLN A 990 -25.48 -17.67 26.53
CA GLN A 990 -26.59 -17.30 27.44
C GLN A 990 -27.60 -16.21 27.00
N HIS A 991 -27.45 -15.53 25.86
CA HIS A 991 -28.26 -14.38 25.38
C HIS A 991 -28.26 -14.22 23.84
N VAL A 992 -28.95 -13.17 23.34
CA VAL A 992 -29.26 -12.84 21.93
C VAL A 992 -29.73 -11.35 21.76
N LEU A 993 -29.11 -10.49 20.91
CA LEU A 993 -29.62 -9.18 20.39
C LEU A 993 -29.58 -9.09 18.84
N THR A 994 -29.91 -7.99 18.12
CA THR A 994 -30.53 -8.15 16.77
C THR A 994 -30.47 -7.10 15.68
N ARG A 995 -30.50 -5.83 16.05
CA ARG A 995 -30.98 -4.71 15.22
C ARG A 995 -32.39 -4.95 14.67
N SER A 996 -32.81 -4.10 13.76
CA SER A 996 -34.11 -3.93 13.13
C SER A 996 -33.91 -2.67 12.20
N PHE A 997 -34.83 -1.73 11.89
CA PHE A 997 -34.54 -0.50 11.08
C PHE A 997 -34.80 0.91 11.77
N PHE A 998 -33.99 1.55 12.64
CA PHE A 998 -34.25 2.68 13.62
C PHE A 998 -33.69 2.51 15.08
N MET A 999 -34.38 1.77 15.99
CA MET A 999 -34.26 1.41 17.46
C MET A 999 -33.34 0.16 18.02
N VAL A 1000 -32.90 -0.06 19.31
CA VAL A 1000 -32.02 -1.13 19.99
C VAL A 1000 -32.38 -1.80 21.42
N ARG A 1001 -32.39 -3.15 21.67
CA ARG A 1001 -32.74 -3.89 22.96
C ARG A 1001 -31.57 -4.74 23.71
N VAL A 1002 -31.52 -6.12 23.92
CA VAL A 1002 -30.56 -7.15 24.62
C VAL A 1002 -30.96 -8.72 24.97
N TRP A 1003 -31.92 -9.56 24.46
CA TRP A 1003 -32.62 -10.75 25.18
C TRP A 1003 -31.75 -11.97 25.64
N ARG A 1004 -32.27 -12.86 26.52
CA ARG A 1004 -31.55 -13.91 27.31
C ARG A 1004 -32.00 -15.34 26.94
N ALA A 1005 -31.10 -16.13 26.34
CA ALA A 1005 -31.30 -17.37 25.58
C ALA A 1005 -32.09 -18.52 26.25
N ASP A 1006 -32.33 -18.45 27.55
CA ASP A 1006 -33.15 -19.40 28.30
C ASP A 1006 -34.63 -19.00 28.39
N GLY A 1007 -35.01 -17.88 27.75
CA GLY A 1007 -36.36 -17.33 27.75
C GLY A 1007 -36.74 -16.53 28.99
N LYS A 1008 -35.79 -16.03 29.78
CA LYS A 1008 -36.11 -15.36 31.06
C LYS A 1008 -35.64 -13.91 31.14
N GLY A 1009 -36.40 -13.10 31.86
CA GLY A 1009 -36.06 -11.70 32.19
C GLY A 1009 -36.90 -10.65 31.46
N LYS A 1010 -36.33 -9.47 31.21
CA LYS A 1010 -36.97 -8.30 30.57
C LYS A 1010 -35.93 -7.56 29.69
N PRO A 1011 -36.28 -6.47 28.97
CA PRO A 1011 -35.32 -5.61 28.29
C PRO A 1011 -34.03 -5.36 29.05
N VAL A 1012 -32.92 -5.33 28.34
CA VAL A 1012 -32.12 -4.11 28.38
C VAL A 1012 -32.38 -3.39 27.06
N GLU A 1013 -32.20 -2.09 27.10
CA GLU A 1013 -32.41 -1.12 26.03
C GLU A 1013 -31.32 -0.09 26.26
N LEU A 1014 -30.59 0.25 25.22
CA LEU A 1014 -29.29 0.85 25.37
C LEU A 1014 -29.26 2.39 25.07
N LYS A 1015 -30.28 3.17 25.54
CA LYS A 1015 -30.81 4.27 24.66
C LYS A 1015 -30.12 5.60 24.54
N GLU A 1016 -29.89 6.08 23.30
CA GLU A 1016 -29.82 7.51 23.05
C GLU A 1016 -31.15 8.14 23.50
N GLY A 1017 -31.05 8.98 24.53
CA GLY A 1017 -32.16 9.37 25.38
C GLY A 1017 -33.03 10.52 24.84
N PHE A 1018 -33.10 10.71 23.52
CA PHE A 1018 -33.95 11.75 22.93
C PHE A 1018 -35.37 11.25 22.67
N GLY A 1019 -36.35 12.03 23.12
CA GLY A 1019 -37.76 11.66 23.06
C GLY A 1019 -38.30 11.60 21.63
N TRP A 1020 -39.07 10.54 21.37
CA TRP A 1020 -40.21 10.34 20.44
C TRP A 1020 -40.22 10.87 18.99
N GLU A 1021 -39.34 11.78 18.58
CA GLU A 1021 -39.17 12.13 17.18
C GLU A 1021 -38.25 11.12 16.49
N TYR A 1022 -38.63 10.73 15.28
CA TYR A 1022 -37.81 9.91 14.39
C TYR A 1022 -36.46 10.60 14.18
N SER A 1023 -35.43 9.81 13.98
CA SER A 1023 -34.18 10.31 13.42
C SER A 1023 -34.03 9.69 12.06
N ASP A 1024 -33.61 10.47 11.05
CA ASP A 1024 -33.36 10.24 9.61
C ASP A 1024 -31.88 9.95 9.28
N LYS A 1025 -31.51 8.66 9.28
CA LYS A 1025 -30.26 8.31 9.97
C LYS A 1025 -29.58 6.89 9.83
N MET A 1026 -29.97 5.86 9.02
CA MET A 1026 -29.47 4.41 8.97
C MET A 1026 -28.84 3.65 10.21
N VAL A 1027 -28.78 2.32 10.40
CA VAL A 1027 -29.05 1.02 9.68
C VAL A 1027 -27.94 0.59 8.80
N VAL A 1028 -26.71 0.77 9.27
CA VAL A 1028 -25.56 0.16 8.65
C VAL A 1028 -24.75 -0.72 9.58
N SER A 1029 -25.44 -1.73 10.10
CA SER A 1029 -25.17 -2.70 11.18
C SER A 1029 -25.00 -2.21 12.60
N ALA A 1030 -24.05 -2.77 13.33
CA ALA A 1030 -24.00 -2.98 14.77
C ALA A 1030 -23.59 -4.44 14.93
N ALA A 1031 -23.70 -4.97 16.14
CA ALA A 1031 -22.54 -4.85 16.96
C ALA A 1031 -22.73 -5.56 18.32
N PHE A 1032 -21.67 -6.22 18.69
CA PHE A 1032 -21.15 -6.64 19.98
C PHE A 1032 -19.70 -7.00 19.71
N SER A 1033 -19.02 -7.58 20.69
CA SER A 1033 -17.67 -8.00 20.49
C SER A 1033 -17.39 -9.38 21.10
N PRO A 1034 -16.15 -9.85 21.12
CA PRO A 1034 -15.46 -11.92 22.09
C PRO A 1034 -15.95 -12.36 23.46
N ASP A 1035 -15.46 -11.70 24.50
CA ASP A 1035 -15.65 -12.02 25.93
C ASP A 1035 -16.89 -11.35 26.58
N GLY A 1036 -17.62 -10.52 25.84
CA GLY A 1036 -19.04 -10.25 26.11
C GLY A 1036 -19.51 -9.01 26.89
N GLN A 1037 -18.69 -8.00 27.15
CA GLN A 1037 -18.88 -7.08 28.29
C GLN A 1037 -19.41 -5.64 28.05
N HIS A 1038 -18.75 -4.72 27.33
CA HIS A 1038 -19.45 -3.52 26.79
C HIS A 1038 -20.23 -3.96 25.49
N VAL A 1039 -20.95 -3.14 24.70
CA VAL A 1039 -21.60 -3.59 23.42
C VAL A 1039 -21.39 -2.48 22.39
N VAL A 1040 -21.94 -2.68 21.20
CA VAL A 1040 -21.44 -2.12 19.98
C VAL A 1040 -22.59 -1.87 19.02
N THR A 1041 -22.47 -0.86 18.16
CA THR A 1041 -23.59 -0.41 17.33
C THR A 1041 -23.17 0.20 16.00
N ALA A 1042 -24.09 0.44 15.04
CA ALA A 1042 -23.67 1.06 13.80
C ALA A 1042 -24.71 1.89 13.01
N TYR A 1043 -24.54 3.21 13.12
CA TYR A 1043 -25.27 4.34 12.57
C TYR A 1043 -24.37 5.37 11.80
N ASP A 1044 -24.84 6.00 10.69
CA ASP A 1044 -24.03 6.77 9.69
C ASP A 1044 -24.03 8.34 9.57
N ASN A 1045 -22.92 9.05 9.90
CA ASN A 1045 -22.49 10.43 9.41
C ASN A 1045 -21.24 10.97 10.16
N GLY A 1046 -20.35 10.08 10.57
CA GLY A 1046 -19.08 10.40 11.24
C GLY A 1046 -19.08 11.43 12.37
N THR A 1047 -19.31 11.05 13.65
CA THR A 1047 -19.24 11.73 15.00
C THR A 1047 -19.65 10.68 16.08
N ALA A 1048 -18.74 9.88 16.68
CA ALA A 1048 -19.11 8.54 17.18
C ALA A 1048 -18.36 7.92 18.42
N ARG A 1049 -19.00 7.14 19.27
CA ARG A 1049 -18.77 7.08 20.74
C ARG A 1049 -18.27 5.65 21.19
N VAL A 1050 -18.14 5.22 22.49
CA VAL A 1050 -18.26 3.75 22.94
C VAL A 1050 -19.10 3.26 24.24
N TRP A 1051 -20.37 2.75 24.17
CA TRP A 1051 -21.43 2.34 25.20
C TRP A 1051 -21.44 0.76 25.64
N ARG A 1052 -22.16 0.17 26.65
CA ARG A 1052 -22.15 -1.24 27.29
C ARG A 1052 -23.21 -2.36 26.97
N ALA A 1053 -22.87 -3.66 27.15
CA ALA A 1053 -23.70 -4.87 26.93
C ALA A 1053 -24.88 -5.03 27.87
N ASP A 1054 -24.57 -5.02 29.16
CA ASP A 1054 -25.56 -4.97 30.23
C ASP A 1054 -26.34 -3.63 30.26
N GLY A 1055 -26.05 -2.72 29.34
CA GLY A 1055 -26.70 -1.43 29.16
C GLY A 1055 -26.35 -0.38 30.21
N ARG A 1056 -25.13 -0.37 30.74
CA ARG A 1056 -24.71 0.54 31.82
C ARG A 1056 -23.52 1.47 31.49
N GLY A 1057 -23.71 2.76 31.18
CA GLY A 1057 -22.54 3.66 31.00
C GLY A 1057 -22.79 5.03 30.32
N HIS A 1058 -21.69 5.78 30.07
CA HIS A 1058 -21.62 7.20 29.61
C HIS A 1058 -20.31 7.57 28.83
N SER A 1059 -20.25 8.81 28.30
CA SER A 1059 -19.45 9.46 27.21
C SER A 1059 -17.90 9.61 27.20
N VAL A 1060 -17.43 10.26 26.11
CA VAL A 1060 -16.07 10.67 25.64
C VAL A 1060 -16.28 11.84 24.61
N VAL A 1061 -15.28 12.59 24.14
CA VAL A 1061 -15.45 13.64 23.07
C VAL A 1061 -14.16 13.94 22.27
N LEU A 1062 -14.24 14.03 20.92
CA LEU A 1062 -13.18 14.41 19.94
C LEU A 1062 -13.64 14.28 18.46
N GLU A 1063 -13.66 15.38 17.67
CA GLU A 1063 -14.32 15.47 16.34
C GLU A 1063 -13.41 15.97 15.15
N GLY A 1064 -13.81 15.75 13.88
CA GLY A 1064 -13.12 16.15 12.63
C GLY A 1064 -13.26 15.15 11.44
N HIS A 1065 -14.18 15.40 10.47
CA HIS A 1065 -14.54 14.42 9.40
C HIS A 1065 -15.15 15.03 8.10
N ALA A 1066 -16.06 14.32 7.38
CA ALA A 1066 -16.91 14.85 6.29
C ALA A 1066 -18.41 14.40 6.23
N GLU A 1067 -18.86 13.39 5.44
CA GLU A 1067 -20.31 13.15 5.15
C GLU A 1067 -21.01 11.75 5.59
N THR A 1068 -21.06 10.60 4.84
CA THR A 1068 -21.43 9.06 4.90
C THR A 1068 -20.40 7.82 4.71
N LEU A 1069 -20.66 6.54 5.12
CA LEU A 1069 -19.75 5.36 5.45
C LEU A 1069 -19.93 3.86 4.79
N THR A 1070 -19.26 2.69 5.12
CA THR A 1070 -19.84 1.25 4.94
C THR A 1070 -19.50 -0.05 5.73
N SER A 1071 -18.36 -0.39 6.37
CA SER A 1071 -18.38 -1.47 7.42
C SER A 1071 -17.09 -1.64 8.28
N VAL A 1072 -17.15 -2.52 9.31
CA VAL A 1072 -16.98 -2.17 10.74
C VAL A 1072 -17.29 -3.30 11.77
N ALA A 1073 -16.33 -3.82 12.58
CA ALA A 1073 -16.44 -5.08 13.40
C ALA A 1073 -15.28 -5.64 14.35
N PHE A 1074 -14.46 -4.92 15.14
CA PHE A 1074 -13.31 -5.32 16.04
C PHE A 1074 -12.75 -6.74 16.37
N SER A 1075 -11.99 -6.96 17.47
CA SER A 1075 -10.76 -7.75 17.47
C SER A 1075 -10.25 -8.25 18.87
N PRO A 1076 -9.38 -9.28 19.02
CA PRO A 1076 -9.28 -10.51 20.81
C PRO A 1076 -8.76 -9.96 22.13
N ASP A 1077 -7.83 -9.02 22.07
CA ASP A 1077 -7.34 -8.29 23.23
C ASP A 1077 -8.24 -7.10 23.52
N SER A 1078 -9.25 -6.87 22.66
CA SER A 1078 -10.49 -6.22 23.06
C SER A 1078 -10.49 -4.69 22.98
N GLN A 1079 -9.39 -4.06 22.54
CA GLN A 1079 -9.16 -2.64 22.84
C GLN A 1079 -9.47 -1.60 21.75
N SER A 1080 -10.00 -1.88 20.54
CA SER A 1080 -9.73 -0.94 19.43
C SER A 1080 -10.57 -1.01 18.14
N VAL A 1081 -10.92 0.14 17.49
CA VAL A 1081 -12.04 0.32 16.52
C VAL A 1081 -11.75 1.04 15.14
N VAL A 1082 -12.51 0.83 14.02
CA VAL A 1082 -12.34 1.38 12.61
C VAL A 1082 -12.99 2.71 12.36
N THR A 1083 -13.18 3.03 11.06
CA THR A 1083 -14.31 3.64 10.36
C THR A 1083 -14.07 3.52 8.84
N ALA A 1084 -15.03 3.49 7.89
CA ALA A 1084 -14.73 3.52 6.44
C ALA A 1084 -15.59 4.54 5.65
N SER A 1085 -15.06 5.33 4.68
CA SER A 1085 -15.55 6.70 4.39
C SER A 1085 -15.36 7.44 3.00
N TRP A 1086 -15.73 8.75 2.82
CA TRP A 1086 -15.53 9.52 1.54
C TRP A 1086 -14.91 11.00 1.35
N ASP A 1087 -14.23 11.76 2.24
CA ASP A 1087 -13.53 13.09 1.93
C ASP A 1087 -12.06 13.24 1.34
N GLY A 1088 -10.93 13.26 2.10
CA GLY A 1088 -9.51 12.96 1.69
C GLY A 1088 -8.76 11.63 2.07
N THR A 1089 -9.20 10.77 3.02
CA THR A 1089 -8.53 9.60 3.66
C THR A 1089 -9.48 8.38 4.00
N ALA A 1090 -9.32 7.65 5.11
CA ALA A 1090 -10.30 6.93 5.96
C ALA A 1090 -9.52 6.31 7.31
N ARG A 1091 -9.81 6.54 9.62
CA ARG A 1091 -9.24 6.53 10.98
C ARG A 1091 -9.87 5.39 11.77
N VAL A 1092 -9.44 5.31 13.00
CA VAL A 1092 -9.56 4.11 13.81
C VAL A 1092 -9.43 4.57 15.23
N ARG A 1093 -10.40 4.39 16.12
CA ARG A 1093 -10.28 4.89 17.48
C ARG A 1093 -10.32 3.78 18.53
N ARG A 1094 -9.57 3.93 19.62
CA ARG A 1094 -9.50 2.96 20.70
C ARG A 1094 -10.85 2.75 21.36
N ALA A 1095 -10.90 1.69 22.15
CA ALA A 1095 -11.99 1.33 23.01
C ALA A 1095 -12.57 2.46 23.84
N ASP A 1096 -11.72 3.03 24.66
CA ASP A 1096 -11.97 4.17 25.52
C ASP A 1096 -12.07 5.50 24.75
N GLY A 1097 -11.92 5.47 23.42
CA GLY A 1097 -11.77 6.66 22.59
C GLY A 1097 -10.40 7.34 22.69
N SER A 1098 -9.41 6.76 23.38
CA SER A 1098 -8.09 7.38 23.61
C SER A 1098 -7.22 7.41 22.36
N GLY A 1099 -6.49 8.52 22.15
CA GLY A 1099 -5.46 8.63 21.11
C GLY A 1099 -5.63 9.82 20.16
N GLU A 1100 -4.72 9.91 19.19
CA GLU A 1100 -4.65 10.88 18.06
C GLU A 1100 -3.67 10.25 17.01
N PRO A 1101 -3.18 10.91 15.94
CA PRO A 1101 -3.75 10.70 14.60
C PRO A 1101 -3.16 9.63 13.58
N VAL A 1102 -3.79 8.52 13.13
CA VAL A 1102 -3.80 7.70 11.85
C VAL A 1102 -5.20 7.82 11.08
N GLU A 1103 -5.74 8.51 10.01
CA GLU A 1103 -5.63 9.34 8.70
C GLU A 1103 -4.86 8.93 7.45
N LEU A 1104 -5.27 7.89 6.70
CA LEU A 1104 -4.33 7.28 5.77
C LEU A 1104 -4.16 7.92 4.40
N GLN A 1105 -2.94 8.02 3.88
CA GLN A 1105 -2.62 8.96 2.78
C GLN A 1105 -1.91 8.43 1.54
N GLY A 1106 -2.30 8.93 0.36
CA GLY A 1106 -1.66 8.63 -0.93
C GLY A 1106 -2.50 7.82 -1.95
N HIS A 1107 -3.79 8.14 -2.08
CA HIS A 1107 -4.82 7.30 -2.71
C HIS A 1107 -5.93 8.12 -3.41
N ASN A 1108 -6.56 7.64 -4.51
CA ASN A 1108 -7.29 8.54 -5.46
C ASN A 1108 -8.85 8.50 -5.60
N GLY A 1109 -9.68 8.09 -4.60
CA GLY A 1109 -11.09 8.56 -4.46
C GLY A 1109 -11.90 7.98 -3.25
N TRP A 1110 -13.08 7.34 -3.45
CA TRP A 1110 -14.15 6.63 -2.67
C TRP A 1110 -13.79 5.54 -1.61
N VAL A 1111 -14.18 5.51 -0.30
CA VAL A 1111 -13.45 4.63 0.69
C VAL A 1111 -14.20 3.56 1.62
N VAL A 1112 -14.74 2.37 1.18
CA VAL A 1112 -15.54 1.20 1.75
C VAL A 1112 -15.18 0.21 2.93
N SER A 1113 -14.44 -0.90 2.69
CA SER A 1113 -14.32 -2.20 3.39
C SER A 1113 -12.93 -2.87 3.53
N ALA A 1114 -12.74 -3.76 4.49
CA ALA A 1114 -11.86 -4.93 4.40
C ALA A 1114 -12.18 -5.86 5.58
N ALA A 1115 -11.21 -6.27 6.39
CA ALA A 1115 -11.38 -6.20 7.85
C ALA A 1115 -10.06 -5.94 8.61
N PHE A 1116 -9.74 -6.63 9.71
CA PHE A 1116 -8.55 -6.44 10.55
C PHE A 1116 -8.16 -7.69 11.33
N SER A 1117 -6.90 -7.85 11.75
CA SER A 1117 -6.34 -9.14 12.13
C SER A 1117 -6.02 -9.38 13.61
N PRO A 1118 -5.71 -10.62 14.01
CA PRO A 1118 -5.64 -11.13 15.36
C PRO A 1118 -4.27 -11.61 15.84
N ASP A 1119 -3.22 -11.10 15.24
CA ASP A 1119 -2.16 -10.56 16.09
C ASP A 1119 -2.05 -9.04 15.94
N GLY A 1120 -2.64 -8.47 14.88
CA GLY A 1120 -3.35 -7.20 14.84
C GLY A 1120 -2.62 -5.90 15.21
N ARG A 1121 -1.33 -6.06 15.40
CA ARG A 1121 -0.32 -5.60 14.45
C ARG A 1121 -0.76 -5.22 12.99
N ARG A 1122 -1.93 -5.64 12.47
CA ARG A 1122 -2.10 -6.00 11.04
C ARG A 1122 -3.50 -5.61 10.31
N VAL A 1123 -3.65 -4.66 9.33
CA VAL A 1123 -4.71 -4.32 8.27
C VAL A 1123 -4.38 -4.09 6.69
N VAL A 1124 -5.28 -3.60 5.76
CA VAL A 1124 -5.07 -3.50 4.23
C VAL A 1124 -5.67 -2.30 3.45
N THR A 1125 -5.43 -2.16 2.12
CA THR A 1125 -6.18 -1.30 1.14
C THR A 1125 -6.48 -1.76 -0.35
N ALA A 1126 -7.45 -1.25 -1.20
CA ALA A 1126 -8.04 -1.69 -2.53
C ALA A 1126 -9.11 -0.76 -3.27
N GLY A 1127 -9.13 -0.50 -4.63
CA GLY A 1127 -10.27 0.21 -5.34
C GLY A 1127 -10.35 0.48 -6.89
N ALA A 1128 -10.94 1.60 -7.39
CA ALA A 1128 -10.87 2.53 -8.61
C ALA A 1128 -9.75 3.58 -8.95
N ASP A 1129 -8.58 3.54 -8.30
CA ASP A 1129 -7.27 4.09 -8.70
C ASP A 1129 -6.17 3.00 -8.78
N GLU A 1130 -6.37 1.69 -8.52
CA GLU A 1130 -7.58 0.88 -8.46
C GLU A 1130 -7.31 -0.53 -7.80
N THR A 1131 -6.81 -0.56 -6.55
CA THR A 1131 -5.97 -1.68 -6.05
C THR A 1131 -6.61 -2.91 -5.37
N VAL A 1132 -5.77 -3.83 -4.86
CA VAL A 1132 -5.35 -3.87 -3.42
C VAL A 1132 -3.89 -3.41 -3.08
N ARG A 1133 -3.49 -2.88 -1.89
CA ARG A 1133 -2.18 -3.14 -1.21
C ARG A 1133 -2.17 -3.38 0.33
N ILE A 1134 -1.05 -3.18 1.06
CA ILE A 1134 -0.84 -3.31 2.55
C ILE A 1134 0.19 -2.30 3.15
N TRP A 1135 0.02 -1.87 4.42
CA TRP A 1135 1.00 -1.08 5.22
C TRP A 1135 0.67 -1.16 6.75
N SER A 1136 1.58 -0.85 7.69
CA SER A 1136 1.64 -1.43 9.06
C SER A 1136 0.86 -0.76 10.20
N VAL A 1137 0.42 -1.57 11.17
CA VAL A 1137 -0.31 -1.13 12.37
C VAL A 1137 0.12 -1.81 13.68
N SER A 1138 1.26 -2.50 13.73
CA SER A 1138 1.94 -2.84 14.99
C SER A 1138 2.80 -1.67 15.42
N ILE A 1139 2.95 -1.37 16.71
CA ILE A 1139 3.97 -0.38 17.12
C ILE A 1139 5.37 -0.98 16.98
N PRO A 1140 5.66 -2.19 17.51
CA PRO A 1140 6.88 -2.93 17.19
C PRO A 1140 7.21 -3.00 15.70
N ASP A 1141 6.22 -3.31 14.85
CA ASP A 1141 6.51 -3.53 13.43
C ASP A 1141 6.46 -2.22 12.60
N LEU A 1142 5.76 -1.15 13.02
CA LEU A 1142 6.03 0.21 12.50
C LEU A 1142 7.43 0.69 12.89
N GLN A 1143 7.85 0.44 14.14
CA GLN A 1143 9.21 0.75 14.58
C GLN A 1143 10.23 -0.07 13.78
N GLN A 1144 9.96 -1.33 13.44
CA GLN A 1144 10.83 -2.14 12.59
C GLN A 1144 10.96 -1.55 11.19
N HIS A 1145 9.87 -1.10 10.57
CA HIS A 1145 9.91 -0.50 9.24
C HIS A 1145 10.49 0.93 9.23
N LEU A 1146 10.27 1.72 10.28
CA LEU A 1146 11.03 2.98 10.48
C LEU A 1146 12.52 2.71 10.70
N ARG A 1147 12.90 1.67 11.44
CA ARG A 1147 14.31 1.26 11.65
C ARG A 1147 14.95 0.69 10.38
N ALA A 1148 14.17 0.15 9.44
CA ALA A 1148 14.64 -0.29 8.12
C ALA A 1148 14.71 0.87 7.11
N ALA A 1149 13.81 1.85 7.20
CA ALA A 1149 13.85 3.07 6.40
C ALA A 1149 14.92 4.07 6.88
N SER A 1150 15.22 4.08 8.19
CA SER A 1150 16.38 4.75 8.79
C SER A 1150 17.68 4.00 8.46
N LYS A 1151 18.25 4.30 7.29
CA LYS A 1151 19.51 3.69 6.82
C LYS A 1151 20.78 4.07 7.59
N ASP A 1152 20.68 4.88 8.63
CA ASP A 1152 21.81 5.26 9.48
C ASP A 1152 21.77 4.58 10.85
N CYS A 1153 22.94 4.09 11.26
CA CYS A 1153 23.12 3.42 12.55
C CYS A 1153 23.15 4.42 13.70
N LEU A 1154 22.30 4.19 14.72
CA LEU A 1154 22.36 4.88 16.01
C LEU A 1154 23.76 4.70 16.65
N PRO A 1155 24.54 5.79 16.86
CA PRO A 1155 25.87 5.72 17.47
C PRO A 1155 25.88 5.11 18.88
N PRO A 1156 27.03 4.62 19.39
CA PRO A 1156 27.10 3.91 20.67
C PRO A 1156 26.57 4.73 21.85
N GLU A 1157 26.68 6.05 21.81
CA GLU A 1157 26.16 6.98 22.81
C GLU A 1157 24.63 7.01 22.76
N LEU A 1158 24.04 7.16 21.57
CA LEU A 1158 22.58 7.13 21.40
C LEU A 1158 22.00 5.75 21.72
N ARG A 1159 22.74 4.66 21.49
CA ARG A 1159 22.32 3.31 21.90
C ARG A 1159 22.31 3.13 23.42
N GLN A 1160 23.32 3.66 24.13
CA GLN A 1160 23.31 3.67 25.60
C GLN A 1160 22.14 4.50 26.15
N ILE A 1161 21.86 5.66 25.56
CA ILE A 1161 20.84 6.60 26.05
C ILE A 1161 19.41 6.20 25.61
N HIS A 1162 19.25 5.41 24.53
CA HIS A 1162 17.92 5.12 23.94
C HIS A 1162 17.56 3.63 23.80
N LEU A 1163 18.45 2.70 24.18
CA LEU A 1163 18.16 1.25 24.20
C LEU A 1163 18.53 0.56 25.52
N ASP A 1164 19.00 1.32 26.53
CA ASP A 1164 19.53 0.84 27.83
C ASP A 1164 20.63 -0.26 27.68
N GLU A 1165 21.28 -0.28 26.51
CA GLU A 1165 22.45 -1.13 26.24
C GLU A 1165 23.65 -0.58 26.99
N ASN A 1166 24.36 -1.39 27.79
CA ASN A 1166 25.64 -0.93 28.35
C ASN A 1166 26.66 -0.65 27.23
N GLU A 1167 27.66 0.19 27.49
CA GLU A 1167 28.70 0.61 26.51
C GLU A 1167 29.21 -0.55 25.62
N ARG A 1168 29.44 -1.72 26.22
CA ARG A 1168 29.95 -2.91 25.52
C ARG A 1168 28.91 -3.62 24.65
N GLN A 1169 27.63 -3.54 24.98
CA GLN A 1169 26.51 -3.94 24.12
C GLN A 1169 26.29 -2.90 23.01
N ALA A 1170 26.27 -1.62 23.36
CA ALA A 1170 26.06 -0.50 22.44
C ALA A 1170 27.12 -0.42 21.33
N LEU A 1171 28.41 -0.47 21.69
CA LEU A 1171 29.50 -0.58 20.72
C LEU A 1171 29.37 -1.82 19.83
N LYS A 1172 28.91 -2.96 20.38
CA LYS A 1172 28.75 -4.21 19.64
C LYS A 1172 27.51 -4.21 18.73
N GLY A 1173 26.45 -3.50 19.12
CA GLY A 1173 25.24 -3.26 18.34
C GLY A 1173 25.47 -2.28 17.20
N TYR A 1174 26.07 -1.11 17.51
CA TYR A 1174 26.54 -0.15 16.50
C TYR A 1174 27.52 -0.80 15.53
N ALA A 1175 28.56 -1.48 16.04
CA ALA A 1175 29.53 -2.15 15.18
C ALA A 1175 28.99 -3.39 14.46
N LYS A 1176 27.79 -3.91 14.80
CA LYS A 1176 27.08 -4.90 13.98
C LYS A 1176 26.27 -4.21 12.88
N CYS A 1177 25.66 -3.08 13.20
CA CYS A 1177 24.91 -2.24 12.28
C CYS A 1177 25.80 -1.63 11.18
N GLU A 1178 26.90 -0.97 11.54
CA GLU A 1178 27.86 -0.38 10.60
C GLU A 1178 28.43 -1.48 9.66
N ARG A 1179 28.75 -2.67 10.20
CA ARG A 1179 29.15 -3.84 9.41
C ARG A 1179 28.05 -4.46 8.55
N SER A 1180 26.76 -4.19 8.80
CA SER A 1180 25.69 -4.56 7.85
C SER A 1180 25.45 -3.51 6.76
N TYR A 1181 26.07 -2.32 6.88
CA TYR A 1181 26.09 -1.28 5.85
C TYR A 1181 27.51 -1.04 5.26
N ASP A 1182 28.42 -2.02 5.42
CA ASP A 1182 29.83 -1.97 4.97
C ASP A 1182 30.66 -0.75 5.46
N ARG A 1183 30.23 -0.10 6.55
CA ARG A 1183 30.97 1.00 7.20
C ARG A 1183 31.95 0.45 8.25
N PRO A 1184 33.17 0.98 8.36
CA PRO A 1184 34.13 0.55 9.37
C PRO A 1184 33.69 1.04 10.76
N PRO A 1185 33.44 0.14 11.73
CA PRO A 1185 33.07 0.56 13.08
C PRO A 1185 34.26 1.23 13.79
N PRO A 1186 34.00 2.18 14.72
CA PRO A 1186 35.05 2.82 15.49
C PRO A 1186 35.87 1.78 16.28
N PRO A 1187 37.18 2.02 16.48
CA PRO A 1187 38.02 1.10 17.25
C PRO A 1187 37.47 0.96 18.69
N PRO A 1188 37.59 -0.22 19.30
CA PRO A 1188 37.15 -0.41 20.68
C PRO A 1188 37.93 0.53 21.62
N PRO A 1189 37.29 1.08 22.66
CA PRO A 1189 37.98 1.93 23.63
C PRO A 1189 39.13 1.14 24.27
N PRO A 1190 40.26 1.80 24.59
CA PRO A 1190 41.40 1.13 25.20
C PRO A 1190 41.00 0.51 26.54
N LEU A 1191 41.38 -0.75 26.74
CA LEU A 1191 41.15 -1.44 28.00
C LEU A 1191 41.97 -0.77 29.13
N PRO A 1192 41.43 -0.68 30.36
CA PRO A 1192 42.13 -0.13 31.52
C PRO A 1192 43.26 -1.04 32.03
#